data_AF-M2NEU0-F1
#
_entry.id   AF-M2NEU0-F1
#
_cell.length_a   1.000
_cell.length_b   1.000
_cell.length_c   1.000
_cell.angle_alpha   90.00
_cell.angle_beta   90.00
_cell.angle_gamma   90.00
#
_symmetry.space_group_name_H-M   'P 1'
#
loop_
_entity.id
_entity.type
_entity.pdbx_description
1 polymer ?
#
loop_
_entity_poly.entity_id
_entity_poly.type
_entity_poly.pdbx_seq_one_letter_code
_entity_poly.pdbx_strand_id
1 'polypeptide(L)'
;MKFLPVVAGLELIAQVTLAVPGIRIPSVREAAETLQKRQSSIIVTTGANGTSVQPRLEIRQMMANAPNQWTLFILAMQAFQARSQSDAGSYYQIAGIHGVPRQNYNGVGQCSTCGDADGYCTHDSVLFPGWHRAYLALFEQQLLSVANQIAASYPASQQATMVAAAAKLRLPYWDWAAEPRANYPTLASSISNKYVTVNGPKGSTTINNPLFRHDFQDTSGMVYSPFNGWPVTLRSPNSNAASASSQENQVISAFDSIRPSMQDQVYQLFSTCSDFEFFSNDDAGSSSTSCSNSLEGIHNTIHVTAGGSGSSTVFGGHMTYLAVAAFDPIFWLHHCNVDRLFAMWQALHPNSYGASQPAPHDTWTIKAGSTQGADSPLTPFYKDTNGNFWTTNQVRHWDQAFHYTYPEFSNSDGSSTAIASYINQLYGPSATATAGSSKRTSVPEPAGMLRNTFQAAPAAYRLQARQETPTKAQNGSLYQYVANIHSPRYALNGSYNIYLFDGNPASEVPTSWISDVNLIGPMGVLSQPGMTSKELVAAGSIPLTRTLTNKVNQGVLASLSEADVVPYLQYSLIWRVAGPNGTQVDPATIPQFDIAVYASTASPPSEFGLPQWSRFIPLVDVTQGKAGGANITTANGTVVRRASLA
;
A
#
# COMPACT_ATOMS: atom_id res chain seq x y z
N MET A 1 -61.85 69.28 -0.15
CA MET A 1 -61.54 67.89 -0.53
C MET A 1 -62.16 67.60 -1.89
N LYS A 2 -61.34 67.47 -2.95
CA LYS A 2 -61.76 67.09 -4.32
C LYS A 2 -60.51 66.68 -5.12
N PHE A 3 -60.61 65.56 -5.84
CA PHE A 3 -59.82 65.08 -7.00
C PHE A 3 -58.27 64.92 -6.94
N LEU A 4 -57.83 63.82 -7.58
CA LEU A 4 -56.48 63.41 -8.01
C LEU A 4 -56.10 64.12 -9.35
N PRO A 5 -54.98 63.79 -10.09
CA PRO A 5 -53.90 62.79 -9.92
C PRO A 5 -52.47 63.38 -9.95
N VAL A 6 -51.37 62.59 -9.88
CA VAL A 6 -50.51 62.06 -11.00
C VAL A 6 -49.15 61.67 -10.34
N VAL A 7 -48.20 60.79 -10.73
CA VAL A 7 -47.93 59.51 -11.49
C VAL A 7 -46.39 59.28 -11.20
N ALA A 8 -45.73 58.11 -11.10
CA ALA A 8 -45.81 56.76 -11.69
C ALA A 8 -45.31 55.68 -10.68
N GLY A 9 -45.46 54.37 -10.89
CA GLY A 9 -46.18 53.65 -11.96
C GLY A 9 -45.29 52.95 -12.99
N LEU A 10 -44.67 51.79 -12.63
CA LEU A 10 -44.03 50.91 -13.61
C LEU A 10 -43.94 49.43 -13.14
N GLU A 11 -45.10 48.78 -13.02
CA GLU A 11 -45.22 47.31 -13.14
C GLU A 11 -45.98 47.00 -14.42
N LEU A 12 -45.53 46.01 -15.21
CA LEU A 12 -46.35 45.46 -16.30
C LEU A 12 -46.01 43.99 -16.62
N ILE A 13 -46.91 43.10 -16.18
CA ILE A 13 -47.42 41.91 -16.90
C ILE A 13 -46.38 40.94 -17.52
N ALA A 14 -46.21 39.79 -16.84
CA ALA A 14 -46.49 38.41 -17.30
C ALA A 14 -45.89 37.90 -18.66
N GLN A 15 -45.92 36.60 -19.01
CA GLN A 15 -46.64 35.43 -18.49
C GLN A 15 -45.89 34.12 -18.87
N VAL A 16 -46.52 32.96 -18.67
CA VAL A 16 -46.13 31.63 -19.20
C VAL A 16 -44.91 30.94 -18.57
N THR A 17 -45.09 30.43 -17.35
CA THR A 17 -44.38 29.22 -16.90
C THR A 17 -45.01 27.99 -17.55
N LEU A 18 -44.41 27.47 -18.63
CA LEU A 18 -44.72 26.13 -19.14
C LEU A 18 -44.23 25.10 -18.12
N ALA A 19 -45.16 24.35 -17.52
CA ALA A 19 -44.87 23.29 -16.55
C ALA A 19 -44.29 22.04 -17.23
N VAL A 20 -43.02 22.12 -17.63
CA VAL A 20 -42.22 20.91 -17.91
C VAL A 20 -41.98 20.21 -16.57
N PRO A 21 -42.28 18.90 -16.42
CA PRO A 21 -41.89 18.13 -15.24
C PRO A 21 -40.38 17.92 -15.24
N GLY A 22 -39.64 18.95 -14.81
CA GLY A 22 -38.19 18.94 -14.69
C GLY A 22 -37.75 17.95 -13.61
N ILE A 23 -37.43 16.73 -14.02
CA ILE A 23 -36.90 15.68 -13.13
C ILE A 23 -35.61 16.23 -12.48
N ARG A 24 -35.69 16.48 -11.17
CA ARG A 24 -34.58 17.03 -10.37
C ARG A 24 -33.44 16.01 -10.31
N ILE A 25 -32.43 16.21 -11.15
CA ILE A 25 -31.17 15.46 -11.08
C ILE A 25 -30.37 16.03 -9.90
N PRO A 26 -30.07 15.23 -8.85
CA PRO A 26 -29.27 15.71 -7.74
C PRO A 26 -27.91 16.20 -8.24
N SER A 27 -27.55 17.43 -7.87
CA SER A 27 -26.14 17.83 -7.84
C SER A 27 -25.35 16.94 -6.88
N VAL A 28 -24.02 16.97 -6.98
CA VAL A 28 -23.11 16.25 -6.05
C VAL A 28 -23.46 16.58 -4.60
N ARG A 29 -23.85 17.83 -4.34
CA ARG A 29 -24.30 18.34 -3.05
C ARG A 29 -25.66 17.77 -2.62
N GLU A 30 -26.65 17.75 -3.51
CA GLU A 30 -27.98 17.19 -3.19
C GLU A 30 -27.95 15.66 -2.98
N ALA A 31 -27.03 14.96 -3.65
CA ALA A 31 -26.76 13.54 -3.39
C ALA A 31 -26.18 13.34 -1.97
N ALA A 32 -25.23 14.19 -1.56
CA ALA A 32 -24.70 14.21 -0.19
C ALA A 32 -25.78 14.57 0.85
N GLU A 33 -26.61 15.58 0.58
CA GLU A 33 -27.70 16.03 1.47
C GLU A 33 -28.82 14.98 1.62
N THR A 34 -29.09 14.18 0.58
CA THR A 34 -30.15 13.14 0.61
C THR A 34 -29.87 12.01 1.60
N LEU A 35 -28.60 11.77 1.95
CA LEU A 35 -28.18 10.76 2.93
C LEU A 35 -28.50 11.16 4.38
N GLN A 36 -28.76 12.43 4.66
CA GLN A 36 -28.80 12.97 6.03
C GLN A 36 -30.12 12.69 6.78
N LYS A 37 -30.49 11.42 6.95
CA LYS A 37 -31.65 10.99 7.76
C LYS A 37 -31.33 9.81 8.68
N ARG A 38 -31.62 10.02 9.97
CA ARG A 38 -31.56 9.07 11.12
C ARG A 38 -30.17 8.82 11.72
N GLN A 39 -29.58 9.85 12.34
CA GLN A 39 -28.63 9.64 13.44
C GLN A 39 -29.36 9.13 14.69
N SER A 40 -29.60 7.82 14.75
CA SER A 40 -30.02 7.12 15.98
C SER A 40 -29.72 5.60 15.95
N SER A 41 -28.88 5.14 15.02
CA SER A 41 -28.61 3.72 14.79
C SER A 41 -27.14 3.50 14.45
N ILE A 42 -26.56 2.45 15.02
CA ILE A 42 -25.19 1.99 14.75
C ILE A 42 -25.01 1.72 13.24
N ILE A 43 -23.93 2.23 12.66
CA ILE A 43 -23.48 1.83 11.32
C ILE A 43 -22.87 0.44 11.43
N VAL A 44 -23.60 -0.58 10.95
CA VAL A 44 -23.08 -1.94 10.86
C VAL A 44 -22.16 -2.07 9.65
N THR A 45 -21.00 -2.70 9.83
CA THR A 45 -20.04 -3.00 8.76
C THR A 45 -20.44 -4.32 8.10
N THR A 46 -21.03 -4.25 6.92
CA THR A 46 -21.57 -5.40 6.15
C THR A 46 -20.82 -5.67 4.85
N GLY A 47 -19.90 -4.79 4.44
CA GLY A 47 -19.33 -4.84 3.10
C GLY A 47 -20.39 -4.65 2.01
N ALA A 48 -20.18 -5.26 0.84
CA ALA A 48 -21.06 -5.04 -0.30
C ALA A 48 -22.47 -5.65 -0.10
N ASN A 49 -23.50 -4.92 -0.56
CA ASN A 49 -24.91 -5.29 -0.39
C ASN A 49 -25.31 -6.55 -1.18
N GLY A 50 -26.23 -7.33 -0.61
CA GLY A 50 -26.72 -8.59 -1.18
C GLY A 50 -25.81 -9.76 -0.83
N THR A 51 -25.85 -10.84 -1.61
CA THR A 51 -25.04 -12.06 -1.42
C THR A 51 -24.12 -12.37 -2.60
N SER A 52 -24.08 -11.50 -3.61
CA SER A 52 -23.29 -11.73 -4.83
C SER A 52 -21.84 -11.32 -4.62
N VAL A 53 -20.94 -12.31 -4.51
CA VAL A 53 -19.50 -12.09 -4.51
C VAL A 53 -19.05 -11.56 -5.88
N GLN A 54 -18.25 -10.48 -5.89
CA GLN A 54 -17.72 -9.86 -7.11
C GLN A 54 -16.23 -9.51 -6.91
N PRO A 55 -15.39 -9.53 -7.96
CA PRO A 55 -13.97 -9.24 -7.81
C PRO A 55 -13.70 -7.74 -7.64
N ARG A 56 -12.91 -7.37 -6.62
CA ARG A 56 -12.16 -6.12 -6.55
C ARG A 56 -11.13 -6.15 -7.69
N LEU A 57 -11.36 -5.40 -8.76
CA LEU A 57 -10.50 -5.39 -9.95
C LEU A 57 -9.22 -4.57 -9.71
N GLU A 58 -8.14 -4.87 -10.43
CA GLU A 58 -7.01 -3.94 -10.49
C GLU A 58 -7.45 -2.64 -11.20
N ILE A 59 -6.94 -1.48 -10.79
CA ILE A 59 -7.46 -0.18 -11.25
C ILE A 59 -7.32 0.05 -12.76
N ARG A 60 -6.22 -0.38 -13.38
CA ARG A 60 -6.02 -0.33 -14.84
C ARG A 60 -6.93 -1.36 -15.53
N GLN A 61 -7.10 -2.54 -14.93
CA GLN A 61 -8.04 -3.55 -15.41
C GLN A 61 -9.50 -3.02 -15.43
N MET A 62 -9.94 -2.34 -14.37
CA MET A 62 -11.26 -1.72 -14.30
C MET A 62 -11.42 -0.62 -15.36
N MET A 63 -10.46 0.29 -15.45
CA MET A 63 -10.46 1.39 -16.42
C MET A 63 -10.53 0.88 -17.87
N ALA A 64 -9.77 -0.17 -18.20
CA ALA A 64 -9.70 -0.71 -19.56
C ALA A 64 -10.89 -1.62 -19.94
N ASN A 65 -11.34 -2.48 -19.01
CA ASN A 65 -12.27 -3.58 -19.35
C ASN A 65 -13.67 -3.41 -18.76
N ALA A 66 -13.88 -2.47 -17.84
CA ALA A 66 -15.16 -2.23 -17.17
C ALA A 66 -15.51 -0.72 -17.13
N PRO A 67 -15.60 -0.02 -18.29
CA PRO A 67 -15.71 1.44 -18.36
C PRO A 67 -16.92 2.02 -17.61
N ASN A 68 -18.02 1.25 -17.48
CA ASN A 68 -19.19 1.67 -16.71
C ASN A 68 -18.97 1.54 -15.19
N GLN A 69 -18.21 0.54 -14.74
CA GLN A 69 -17.77 0.45 -13.34
C GLN A 69 -16.77 1.57 -13.02
N TRP A 70 -15.79 1.81 -13.90
CA TRP A 70 -14.84 2.92 -13.79
C TRP A 70 -15.55 4.28 -13.69
N THR A 71 -16.53 4.53 -14.56
CA THR A 71 -17.36 5.74 -14.56
C THR A 71 -18.12 5.90 -13.22
N LEU A 72 -18.73 4.83 -12.72
CA LEU A 72 -19.43 4.87 -11.43
C LEU A 72 -18.46 5.02 -10.25
N PHE A 73 -17.31 4.36 -10.26
CA PHE A 73 -16.29 4.47 -9.22
C PHE A 73 -15.79 5.91 -9.07
N ILE A 74 -15.42 6.55 -10.18
CA ILE A 74 -14.95 7.93 -10.19
C ILE A 74 -16.05 8.90 -9.73
N LEU A 75 -17.27 8.80 -10.25
CA LEU A 75 -18.37 9.67 -9.84
C LEU A 75 -18.77 9.44 -8.36
N ALA A 76 -18.71 8.20 -7.89
CA ALA A 76 -19.02 7.85 -6.51
C ALA A 76 -17.93 8.33 -5.53
N MET A 77 -16.64 8.18 -5.87
CA MET A 77 -15.53 8.72 -5.06
C MET A 77 -15.65 10.25 -4.91
N GLN A 78 -15.94 10.97 -6.00
CA GLN A 78 -16.16 12.42 -5.95
C GLN A 78 -17.32 12.80 -5.00
N ALA A 79 -18.47 12.13 -5.13
CA ALA A 79 -19.64 12.43 -4.30
C ALA A 79 -19.52 11.91 -2.85
N PHE A 80 -18.69 10.89 -2.60
CA PHE A 80 -18.38 10.39 -1.27
C PHE A 80 -17.45 11.34 -0.51
N GLN A 81 -16.42 11.87 -1.17
CA GLN A 81 -15.54 12.93 -0.65
C GLN A 81 -16.29 14.25 -0.40
N ALA A 82 -17.33 14.54 -1.18
CA ALA A 82 -18.16 15.74 -1.02
C ALA A 82 -19.23 15.64 0.09
N ARG A 83 -19.34 14.50 0.81
CA ARG A 83 -20.21 14.40 2.01
C ARG A 83 -19.70 15.36 3.10
N SER A 84 -20.58 15.80 3.99
CA SER A 84 -20.19 16.73 5.07
C SER A 84 -19.27 16.03 6.09
N GLN A 85 -18.25 16.73 6.59
CA GLN A 85 -17.29 16.19 7.58
C GLN A 85 -17.91 15.81 8.93
N SER A 86 -19.18 16.13 9.19
CA SER A 86 -19.95 15.71 10.37
C SER A 86 -20.87 14.50 10.15
N ASP A 87 -21.04 14.03 8.91
CA ASP A 87 -21.74 12.78 8.61
C ASP A 87 -20.80 11.60 8.92
N ALA A 88 -21.17 10.75 9.88
CA ALA A 88 -20.42 9.54 10.21
C ALA A 88 -20.25 8.57 9.02
N GLY A 89 -21.14 8.63 8.02
CA GLY A 89 -20.96 7.94 6.75
C GLY A 89 -20.06 8.64 5.74
N SER A 90 -19.43 9.77 6.05
CA SER A 90 -18.59 10.54 5.12
C SER A 90 -17.20 9.93 4.90
N TYR A 91 -16.58 10.28 3.77
CA TYR A 91 -15.18 9.96 3.49
C TYR A 91 -14.27 10.45 4.61
N TYR A 92 -14.48 11.68 5.09
CA TYR A 92 -13.70 12.29 6.16
C TYR A 92 -13.86 11.56 7.51
N GLN A 93 -15.09 11.25 7.93
CA GLN A 93 -15.31 10.54 9.20
C GLN A 93 -14.78 9.12 9.17
N ILE A 94 -14.84 8.44 8.02
CA ILE A 94 -14.28 7.09 7.85
C ILE A 94 -12.74 7.14 7.76
N ALA A 95 -12.14 8.07 7.02
CA ALA A 95 -10.69 8.29 7.03
C ALA A 95 -10.17 8.62 8.46
N GLY A 96 -10.91 9.45 9.20
CA GLY A 96 -10.63 9.78 10.60
C GLY A 96 -10.82 8.65 11.62
N ILE A 97 -11.16 7.42 11.19
CA ILE A 97 -11.05 6.22 12.05
C ILE A 97 -9.58 5.82 12.19
N HIS A 98 -8.75 6.05 11.17
CA HIS A 98 -7.34 5.63 11.17
C HIS A 98 -6.51 6.39 12.22
N GLY A 99 -6.78 7.68 12.39
CA GLY A 99 -5.99 8.59 13.21
C GLY A 99 -6.78 9.84 13.62
N VAL A 100 -6.22 11.02 13.35
CA VAL A 100 -6.87 12.31 13.66
C VAL A 100 -8.22 12.41 12.91
N PRO A 101 -9.29 12.96 13.52
CA PRO A 101 -9.28 14.04 14.50
C PRO A 101 -9.45 13.64 15.97
N ARG A 102 -9.03 12.44 16.41
CA ARG A 102 -9.13 11.99 17.82
C ARG A 102 -10.56 12.05 18.36
N GLN A 103 -11.46 11.35 17.67
CA GLN A 103 -12.90 11.37 17.97
C GLN A 103 -13.48 9.95 18.05
N ASN A 104 -14.53 9.79 18.85
CA ASN A 104 -15.27 8.53 18.93
C ASN A 104 -16.09 8.30 17.66
N TYR A 105 -15.77 7.26 16.90
CA TYR A 105 -16.56 6.82 15.75
C TYR A 105 -17.72 5.91 16.18
N ASN A 106 -18.93 6.15 15.65
CA ASN A 106 -20.07 5.22 15.73
C ASN A 106 -20.48 4.79 17.16
N GLY A 107 -20.21 5.64 18.17
CA GLY A 107 -20.48 5.36 19.58
C GLY A 107 -19.40 4.57 20.33
N VAL A 108 -18.33 4.13 19.65
CA VAL A 108 -17.21 3.41 20.28
C VAL A 108 -16.28 4.39 20.97
N GLY A 109 -16.28 4.41 22.29
CA GLY A 109 -15.47 5.34 23.10
C GLY A 109 -13.96 5.04 23.06
N GLN A 110 -13.15 6.06 23.36
CA GLN A 110 -11.74 5.88 23.71
C GLN A 110 -11.63 4.99 24.96
N CYS A 111 -10.65 4.09 24.99
CA CYS A 111 -10.32 3.31 26.18
C CYS A 111 -9.80 4.25 27.28
N SER A 112 -10.23 4.04 28.53
CA SER A 112 -9.98 4.97 29.65
C SER A 112 -8.51 5.14 30.05
N THR A 113 -7.62 4.31 29.51
CA THR A 113 -6.17 4.34 29.74
C THR A 113 -5.37 4.57 28.45
N CYS A 114 -6.04 4.76 27.30
CA CYS A 114 -5.44 4.88 25.96
C CYS A 114 -5.24 6.34 25.51
N GLY A 115 -4.83 7.22 26.45
CA GLY A 115 -4.96 8.67 26.32
C GLY A 115 -4.18 9.32 25.18
N ASP A 116 -3.04 8.74 24.79
CA ASP A 116 -2.11 9.30 23.82
C ASP A 116 -2.34 8.82 22.36
N ALA A 117 -3.32 7.96 22.13
CA ALA A 117 -3.61 7.41 20.80
C ALA A 117 -4.30 8.42 19.87
N ASP A 118 -3.89 8.47 18.60
CA ASP A 118 -4.56 9.31 17.58
C ASP A 118 -5.89 8.72 17.10
N GLY A 119 -5.97 7.40 16.90
CA GLY A 119 -7.11 6.73 16.28
C GLY A 119 -7.06 5.21 16.43
N TYR A 120 -7.94 4.50 15.71
CA TYR A 120 -8.26 3.08 15.94
C TYR A 120 -7.34 2.10 15.20
N CYS A 121 -6.50 2.56 14.26
CA CYS A 121 -5.74 1.64 13.41
C CYS A 121 -4.82 0.73 14.22
N THR A 122 -4.74 -0.53 13.81
CA THR A 122 -3.81 -1.51 14.38
C THR A 122 -2.63 -1.65 13.41
N HIS A 123 -1.51 -1.09 13.83
CA HIS A 123 -0.16 -1.31 13.27
C HIS A 123 0.63 -2.07 14.33
N ASP A 124 1.79 -2.63 13.98
CA ASP A 124 2.62 -3.40 14.94
C ASP A 124 1.78 -4.50 15.64
N SER A 125 0.92 -5.22 14.90
CA SER A 125 -0.15 -6.02 15.48
C SER A 125 -0.62 -7.20 14.60
N VAL A 126 -0.84 -8.38 15.21
CA VAL A 126 -1.60 -9.51 14.62
C VAL A 126 -2.98 -9.12 14.04
N LEU A 127 -3.53 -7.98 14.45
CA LEU A 127 -4.81 -7.47 13.96
C LEU A 127 -4.67 -6.68 12.66
N PHE A 128 -3.48 -6.17 12.31
CA PHE A 128 -3.24 -5.30 11.15
C PHE A 128 -3.95 -5.79 9.86
N PRO A 129 -3.82 -7.06 9.42
CA PRO A 129 -4.48 -7.52 8.19
C PRO A 129 -6.00 -7.64 8.31
N GLY A 130 -6.50 -8.07 9.48
CA GLY A 130 -7.94 -8.24 9.73
C GLY A 130 -8.67 -6.91 9.93
N TRP A 131 -8.05 -5.98 10.64
CA TRP A 131 -8.56 -4.65 10.91
C TRP A 131 -8.68 -3.84 9.62
N HIS A 132 -7.62 -3.78 8.81
CA HIS A 132 -7.66 -3.07 7.52
C HIS A 132 -8.64 -3.72 6.53
N ARG A 133 -8.82 -5.06 6.55
CA ARG A 133 -9.90 -5.73 5.82
C ARG A 133 -11.30 -5.25 6.21
N ALA A 134 -11.61 -5.20 7.51
CA ALA A 134 -12.90 -4.69 8.00
C ALA A 134 -13.09 -3.20 7.70
N TYR A 135 -12.00 -2.41 7.77
CA TYR A 135 -11.98 -1.00 7.43
C TYR A 135 -12.30 -0.74 5.95
N LEU A 136 -11.70 -1.51 5.04
CA LEU A 136 -12.00 -1.48 3.61
C LEU A 136 -13.47 -1.84 3.33
N ALA A 137 -14.06 -2.78 4.08
CA ALA A 137 -15.47 -3.13 3.94
C ALA A 137 -16.43 -1.98 4.33
N LEU A 138 -16.12 -1.24 5.41
CA LEU A 138 -16.87 -0.05 5.82
C LEU A 138 -16.77 1.09 4.80
N PHE A 139 -15.59 1.29 4.20
CA PHE A 139 -15.41 2.25 3.12
C PHE A 139 -16.17 1.85 1.86
N GLU A 140 -16.03 0.58 1.45
CA GLU A 140 -16.62 0.01 0.24
C GLU A 140 -18.16 0.06 0.29
N GLN A 141 -18.81 -0.26 1.42
CA GLN A 141 -20.27 -0.20 1.52
C GLN A 141 -20.82 1.24 1.37
N GLN A 142 -20.10 2.26 1.87
CA GLN A 142 -20.51 3.67 1.70
C GLN A 142 -20.29 4.16 0.27
N LEU A 143 -19.14 3.83 -0.33
CA LEU A 143 -18.85 4.08 -1.74
C LEU A 143 -19.90 3.44 -2.66
N LEU A 144 -20.26 2.17 -2.42
CA LEU A 144 -21.28 1.46 -3.19
C LEU A 144 -22.69 2.03 -2.96
N SER A 145 -23.00 2.54 -1.76
CA SER A 145 -24.24 3.29 -1.52
C SER A 145 -24.35 4.53 -2.41
N VAL A 146 -23.26 5.29 -2.58
CA VAL A 146 -23.20 6.42 -3.54
C VAL A 146 -23.31 5.92 -4.98
N ALA A 147 -22.54 4.89 -5.37
CA ALA A 147 -22.52 4.38 -6.74
C ALA A 147 -23.90 3.89 -7.21
N ASN A 148 -24.68 3.23 -6.35
CA ASN A 148 -26.04 2.79 -6.68
C ASN A 148 -27.01 3.98 -6.88
N GLN A 149 -26.91 5.04 -6.07
CA GLN A 149 -27.70 6.26 -6.25
C GLN A 149 -27.36 6.96 -7.57
N ILE A 150 -26.07 7.06 -7.90
CA ILE A 150 -25.60 7.64 -9.16
C ILE A 150 -26.08 6.79 -10.35
N ALA A 151 -25.96 5.46 -10.29
CA ALA A 151 -26.46 4.55 -11.32
C ALA A 151 -27.98 4.67 -11.55
N ALA A 152 -28.76 4.81 -10.48
CA ALA A 152 -30.21 5.04 -10.57
C ALA A 152 -30.57 6.40 -11.18
N SER A 153 -29.67 7.40 -11.13
CA SER A 153 -29.92 8.74 -11.68
C SER A 153 -29.72 8.87 -13.20
N TYR A 154 -29.22 7.83 -13.90
CA TYR A 154 -29.04 7.87 -15.35
C TYR A 154 -30.38 7.88 -16.12
N PRO A 155 -30.43 8.46 -17.33
CA PRO A 155 -31.59 8.39 -18.22
C PRO A 155 -31.99 6.94 -18.49
N ALA A 156 -33.29 6.69 -18.71
CA ALA A 156 -33.85 5.34 -18.87
C ALA A 156 -33.16 4.47 -19.95
N SER A 157 -32.59 5.09 -20.99
CA SER A 157 -31.81 4.42 -22.05
C SER A 157 -30.45 3.87 -21.59
N GLN A 158 -29.95 4.27 -20.42
CA GLN A 158 -28.68 3.84 -19.85
C GLN A 158 -28.82 3.27 -18.42
N GLN A 159 -29.89 3.61 -17.70
CA GLN A 159 -30.11 3.27 -16.29
C GLN A 159 -29.92 1.78 -15.98
N ALA A 160 -30.53 0.88 -16.77
CA ALA A 160 -30.40 -0.57 -16.59
C ALA A 160 -28.94 -1.05 -16.70
N THR A 161 -28.20 -0.52 -17.67
CA THR A 161 -26.78 -0.81 -17.90
C THR A 161 -25.91 -0.31 -16.74
N MET A 162 -26.20 0.87 -16.20
CA MET A 162 -25.45 1.45 -15.09
C MET A 162 -25.79 0.77 -13.76
N VAL A 163 -27.04 0.38 -13.51
CA VAL A 163 -27.42 -0.43 -12.34
C VAL A 163 -26.76 -1.81 -12.40
N ALA A 164 -26.71 -2.45 -13.58
CA ALA A 164 -26.00 -3.72 -13.77
C ALA A 164 -24.47 -3.59 -13.59
N ALA A 165 -23.89 -2.41 -13.84
CA ALA A 165 -22.50 -2.11 -13.52
C ALA A 165 -22.29 -1.86 -12.02
N ALA A 166 -23.19 -1.12 -11.35
CA ALA A 166 -23.14 -0.84 -9.92
C ALA A 166 -23.20 -2.11 -9.06
N ALA A 167 -24.06 -3.06 -9.42
CA ALA A 167 -24.17 -4.37 -8.75
C ALA A 167 -22.85 -5.18 -8.78
N LYS A 168 -22.03 -4.96 -9.82
CA LYS A 168 -20.72 -5.62 -10.02
C LYS A 168 -19.52 -4.79 -9.53
N LEU A 169 -19.72 -3.52 -9.17
CA LEU A 169 -18.66 -2.64 -8.72
C LEU A 169 -18.13 -3.11 -7.36
N ARG A 170 -16.82 -3.04 -7.19
CA ARG A 170 -16.08 -3.21 -5.95
C ARG A 170 -14.92 -2.22 -5.92
N LEU A 171 -14.37 -1.92 -4.75
CA LEU A 171 -13.22 -1.03 -4.57
C LEU A 171 -12.01 -1.60 -5.35
N PRO A 172 -11.44 -0.91 -6.35
CA PRO A 172 -10.30 -1.45 -7.07
C PRO A 172 -9.04 -1.47 -6.22
N TYR A 173 -8.13 -2.41 -6.50
CA TYR A 173 -6.78 -2.42 -5.94
C TYR A 173 -5.78 -1.78 -6.91
N TRP A 174 -4.69 -1.24 -6.37
CA TRP A 174 -3.54 -0.81 -7.16
C TRP A 174 -2.38 -1.77 -6.91
N ASP A 175 -2.03 -2.56 -7.93
CA ASP A 175 -0.80 -3.34 -7.89
C ASP A 175 0.40 -2.41 -8.18
N TRP A 176 1.24 -2.28 -7.17
CA TRP A 176 2.47 -1.49 -7.10
C TRP A 176 3.74 -2.36 -7.19
N ALA A 177 3.61 -3.69 -7.18
CA ALA A 177 4.72 -4.64 -7.27
C ALA A 177 4.84 -5.23 -8.68
N ALA A 178 3.73 -5.62 -9.31
CA ALA A 178 3.73 -6.19 -10.65
C ALA A 178 4.21 -5.18 -11.70
N GLU A 179 4.92 -5.66 -12.73
CA GLU A 179 5.33 -4.85 -13.89
C GLU A 179 4.06 -4.24 -14.56
N PRO A 180 3.99 -2.92 -14.80
CA PRO A 180 2.91 -2.32 -15.58
C PRO A 180 2.93 -2.82 -17.05
N ARG A 181 1.94 -2.41 -17.84
CA ARG A 181 2.05 -2.59 -19.30
C ARG A 181 3.20 -1.73 -19.82
N ALA A 182 3.94 -2.22 -20.82
CA ALA A 182 5.07 -1.50 -21.40
C ALA A 182 4.71 -0.04 -21.76
N ASN A 183 5.55 0.90 -21.36
CA ASN A 183 5.38 2.36 -21.47
C ASN A 183 4.28 2.99 -20.57
N TYR A 184 3.73 2.26 -19.59
CA TYR A 184 2.90 2.83 -18.53
C TYR A 184 3.64 2.87 -17.18
N PRO A 185 3.40 3.90 -16.34
CA PRO A 185 4.02 4.00 -15.01
C PRO A 185 3.44 3.00 -13.98
N THR A 186 4.25 2.73 -12.97
CA THR A 186 3.96 1.93 -11.77
C THR A 186 2.89 2.58 -10.91
N LEU A 187 2.99 3.90 -10.68
CA LEU A 187 1.86 4.69 -10.20
C LEU A 187 0.90 4.92 -11.37
N ALA A 188 -0.23 4.22 -11.37
CA ALA A 188 -1.16 4.24 -12.49
C ALA A 188 -1.65 5.68 -12.79
N SER A 189 -1.66 6.07 -14.07
CA SER A 189 -2.07 7.42 -14.50
C SER A 189 -3.52 7.76 -14.13
N SER A 190 -4.36 6.75 -13.86
CA SER A 190 -5.68 6.90 -13.25
C SER A 190 -5.67 7.51 -11.84
N ILE A 191 -4.53 7.50 -11.15
CA ILE A 191 -4.32 8.02 -9.79
C ILE A 191 -3.58 9.38 -9.83
N SER A 192 -2.57 9.53 -10.70
CA SER A 192 -1.72 10.74 -10.79
C SER A 192 -2.21 11.80 -11.79
N ASN A 193 -3.13 11.48 -12.70
CA ASN A 193 -3.74 12.52 -13.55
C ASN A 193 -4.70 13.39 -12.73
N LYS A 194 -4.43 14.70 -12.67
CA LYS A 194 -5.26 15.70 -11.96
C LYS A 194 -6.71 15.77 -12.46
N TYR A 195 -6.95 15.48 -13.73
CA TYR A 195 -8.26 15.55 -14.37
C TYR A 195 -8.67 14.21 -14.99
N VAL A 196 -9.96 13.90 -14.98
CA VAL A 196 -10.54 12.70 -15.59
C VAL A 196 -11.85 13.04 -16.28
N THR A 197 -12.07 12.44 -17.46
CA THR A 197 -13.32 12.58 -18.23
C THR A 197 -14.16 11.32 -18.08
N VAL A 198 -15.44 11.50 -17.74
CA VAL A 198 -16.41 10.42 -17.48
C VAL A 198 -17.78 10.74 -18.07
N ASN A 199 -18.51 9.70 -18.48
CA ASN A 199 -19.86 9.82 -19.02
C ASN A 199 -20.89 9.80 -17.90
N GLY A 200 -21.15 10.95 -17.28
CA GLY A 200 -22.12 11.08 -16.19
C GLY A 200 -23.59 11.04 -16.65
N PRO A 201 -24.55 11.09 -15.71
CA PRO A 201 -26.00 11.08 -16.01
C PRO A 201 -26.48 12.17 -16.97
N LYS A 202 -25.73 13.28 -17.09
CA LYS A 202 -26.01 14.41 -18.00
C LYS A 202 -25.18 14.38 -19.29
N GLY A 203 -24.42 13.31 -19.54
CA GLY A 203 -23.44 13.19 -20.63
C GLY A 203 -21.99 13.32 -20.15
N SER A 204 -21.07 13.41 -21.11
CA SER A 204 -19.62 13.52 -20.86
C SER A 204 -19.28 14.79 -20.08
N THR A 205 -18.44 14.64 -19.05
CA THR A 205 -17.91 15.75 -18.23
C THR A 205 -16.46 15.47 -17.84
N THR A 206 -15.66 16.53 -17.71
CA THR A 206 -14.31 16.46 -17.16
C THR A 206 -14.30 17.09 -15.78
N ILE A 207 -13.79 16.36 -14.80
CA ILE A 207 -13.74 16.75 -13.39
C ILE A 207 -12.31 16.67 -12.85
N ASN A 208 -12.07 17.33 -11.70
CA ASN A 208 -10.93 16.97 -10.85
C ASN A 208 -11.05 15.46 -10.52
N ASN A 209 -9.95 14.74 -10.68
CA ASN A 209 -9.90 13.31 -10.39
C ASN A 209 -9.94 13.08 -8.86
N PRO A 210 -10.95 12.41 -8.29
CA PRO A 210 -11.04 12.17 -6.85
C PRO A 210 -10.02 11.13 -6.35
N LEU A 211 -9.21 10.53 -7.24
CA LEU A 211 -8.08 9.68 -6.88
C LEU A 211 -6.76 10.47 -6.78
N PHE A 212 -6.75 11.73 -7.22
CA PHE A 212 -5.58 12.60 -7.22
C PHE A 212 -5.25 13.13 -5.81
N ARG A 213 -6.28 13.53 -5.07
CA ARG A 213 -6.22 14.03 -3.69
C ARG A 213 -7.63 14.08 -3.09
N HIS A 214 -7.74 14.28 -1.78
CA HIS A 214 -8.96 14.77 -1.14
C HIS A 214 -8.86 16.29 -0.90
N ASP A 215 -9.96 17.01 -1.03
CA ASP A 215 -10.08 18.45 -0.73
C ASP A 215 -10.93 18.61 0.53
N PHE A 216 -10.39 19.23 1.58
CA PHE A 216 -11.04 19.38 2.89
C PHE A 216 -12.03 20.56 2.92
N GLN A 217 -13.10 20.42 3.69
CA GLN A 217 -14.04 21.50 4.05
C GLN A 217 -13.57 22.27 5.30
N ASP A 218 -12.93 21.57 6.24
CA ASP A 218 -12.24 22.13 7.41
C ASP A 218 -11.03 21.25 7.77
N THR A 219 -9.87 21.87 8.00
CA THR A 219 -8.60 21.22 8.34
C THR A 219 -8.29 21.27 9.83
N SER A 220 -9.11 21.91 10.66
CA SER A 220 -8.91 22.04 12.12
C SER A 220 -8.69 20.69 12.80
N GLY A 221 -9.41 19.65 12.35
CA GLY A 221 -9.32 18.30 12.85
C GLY A 221 -8.01 17.55 12.51
N MET A 222 -7.13 18.07 11.65
CA MET A 222 -5.88 17.37 11.34
C MET A 222 -4.84 17.43 12.48
N VAL A 223 -5.09 18.25 13.52
CA VAL A 223 -4.26 18.47 14.73
C VAL A 223 -2.85 19.00 14.44
N TYR A 224 -2.05 18.25 13.71
CA TYR A 224 -0.64 18.47 13.42
C TYR A 224 -0.40 19.51 12.31
N SER A 225 0.64 20.32 12.48
CA SER A 225 1.20 21.17 11.42
C SER A 225 2.18 20.35 10.56
N PRO A 226 2.26 20.55 9.23
CA PRO A 226 1.51 21.53 8.42
C PRO A 226 0.12 21.06 7.96
N PHE A 227 -0.30 19.83 8.25
CA PHE A 227 -1.55 19.22 7.76
C PHE A 227 -2.80 20.05 8.10
N ASN A 228 -2.87 20.62 9.30
CA ASN A 228 -3.94 21.53 9.72
C ASN A 228 -4.00 22.85 8.92
N GLY A 229 -2.95 23.20 8.16
CA GLY A 229 -2.90 24.32 7.23
C GLY A 229 -2.99 23.92 5.75
N TRP A 230 -3.05 22.63 5.41
CA TRP A 230 -3.13 22.14 4.03
C TRP A 230 -4.59 21.80 3.65
N PRO A 231 -5.26 22.60 2.80
CA PRO A 231 -6.68 22.40 2.47
C PRO A 231 -6.94 21.17 1.58
N VAL A 232 -5.91 20.42 1.21
CA VAL A 232 -5.97 19.25 0.33
C VAL A 232 -4.89 18.24 0.71
N THR A 233 -5.09 16.96 0.38
CA THR A 233 -4.03 15.95 0.57
C THR A 233 -2.91 16.14 -0.45
N LEU A 234 -1.67 15.87 -0.02
CA LEU A 234 -0.45 16.13 -0.78
C LEU A 234 0.50 14.93 -0.77
N ARG A 235 1.21 14.73 -1.89
CA ARG A 235 2.20 13.67 -2.15
C ARG A 235 3.50 14.29 -2.65
N SER A 236 4.61 14.08 -1.95
CA SER A 236 5.88 14.82 -2.16
C SER A 236 5.65 16.33 -2.30
N PRO A 237 5.10 17.01 -1.28
CA PRO A 237 4.74 18.43 -1.35
C PRO A 237 5.95 19.32 -1.67
N ASN A 238 5.72 20.43 -2.36
CA ASN A 238 6.77 21.39 -2.73
C ASN A 238 7.11 22.42 -1.64
N SER A 239 6.26 22.58 -0.62
CA SER A 239 6.42 23.55 0.47
C SER A 239 5.45 23.25 1.63
N ASN A 240 5.65 23.91 2.78
CA ASN A 240 4.72 23.83 3.92
C ASN A 240 3.62 24.91 3.89
N ALA A 241 3.46 25.64 2.78
CA ALA A 241 2.45 26.70 2.66
C ALA A 241 1.04 26.11 2.45
N ALA A 242 0.00 26.86 2.80
CA ALA A 242 -1.39 26.49 2.49
C ALA A 242 -1.68 26.39 0.97
N SER A 243 -0.81 27.00 0.14
CA SER A 243 -0.82 26.93 -1.32
C SER A 243 0.08 25.84 -1.91
N ALA A 244 0.58 24.92 -1.09
CA ALA A 244 1.46 23.83 -1.54
C ALA A 244 0.77 22.87 -2.52
N SER A 245 1.58 22.17 -3.32
CA SER A 245 1.12 21.20 -4.30
C SER A 245 2.03 19.97 -4.34
N SER A 246 1.43 18.81 -4.60
CA SER A 246 2.14 17.55 -4.87
C SER A 246 3.10 17.66 -6.05
N GLN A 247 4.20 16.91 -6.00
CA GLN A 247 5.19 16.84 -7.09
C GLN A 247 5.05 15.51 -7.84
N GLU A 248 3.92 15.33 -8.54
CA GLU A 248 3.51 14.06 -9.17
C GLU A 248 4.62 13.32 -9.93
N ASN A 249 5.43 14.03 -10.72
CA ASN A 249 6.52 13.40 -11.48
C ASN A 249 7.57 12.74 -10.55
N GLN A 250 7.86 13.31 -9.38
CA GLN A 250 8.75 12.68 -8.39
C GLN A 250 8.10 11.43 -7.79
N VAL A 251 6.80 11.46 -7.50
CA VAL A 251 6.06 10.31 -6.95
C VAL A 251 6.00 9.17 -7.98
N ILE A 252 5.75 9.48 -9.25
CA ILE A 252 5.78 8.53 -10.37
C ILE A 252 7.19 7.92 -10.50
N SER A 253 8.23 8.74 -10.63
CA SER A 253 9.62 8.26 -10.77
C SER A 253 10.10 7.48 -9.56
N ALA A 254 9.67 7.82 -8.34
CA ALA A 254 9.97 7.05 -7.14
C ALA A 254 9.35 5.64 -7.23
N PHE A 255 8.06 5.53 -7.56
CA PHE A 255 7.42 4.22 -7.73
C PHE A 255 8.03 3.39 -8.86
N ASP A 256 8.34 3.99 -10.00
CA ASP A 256 9.03 3.30 -11.11
C ASP A 256 10.43 2.80 -10.72
N SER A 257 11.14 3.55 -9.88
CA SER A 257 12.48 3.18 -9.40
C SER A 257 12.44 2.04 -8.38
N ILE A 258 11.45 2.02 -7.46
CA ILE A 258 11.37 1.00 -6.41
C ILE A 258 10.65 -0.28 -6.86
N ARG A 259 9.83 -0.22 -7.92
CA ARG A 259 9.00 -1.35 -8.40
C ARG A 259 9.75 -2.69 -8.49
N PRO A 260 10.98 -2.77 -9.05
CA PRO A 260 11.68 -4.05 -9.18
C PRO A 260 12.02 -4.67 -7.81
N SER A 261 12.34 -3.85 -6.80
CA SER A 261 12.57 -4.34 -5.43
C SER A 261 11.25 -4.73 -4.76
N MET A 262 10.17 -3.96 -4.95
CA MET A 262 8.85 -4.31 -4.42
C MET A 262 8.35 -5.65 -4.98
N GLN A 263 8.64 -5.94 -6.24
CA GLN A 263 8.40 -7.25 -6.85
C GLN A 263 9.19 -8.37 -6.14
N ASP A 264 10.51 -8.20 -5.98
CA ASP A 264 11.36 -9.20 -5.33
C ASP A 264 10.91 -9.46 -3.87
N GLN A 265 10.60 -8.40 -3.11
CA GLN A 265 10.19 -8.46 -1.70
C GLN A 265 8.83 -9.18 -1.53
N VAL A 266 7.84 -8.88 -2.38
CA VAL A 266 6.55 -9.58 -2.40
C VAL A 266 6.72 -11.05 -2.78
N TYR A 267 7.60 -11.37 -3.74
CA TYR A 267 7.88 -12.75 -4.12
C TYR A 267 8.62 -13.53 -3.02
N GLN A 268 9.53 -12.88 -2.29
CA GLN A 268 10.15 -13.45 -1.10
C GLN A 268 9.09 -13.74 -0.02
N LEU A 269 8.26 -12.76 0.35
CA LEU A 269 7.21 -12.90 1.37
C LEU A 269 6.37 -14.17 1.17
N PHE A 270 5.87 -14.40 -0.04
CA PHE A 270 5.08 -15.59 -0.38
C PHE A 270 5.87 -16.91 -0.44
N SER A 271 7.16 -16.87 -0.78
CA SER A 271 7.96 -18.09 -0.97
C SER A 271 8.79 -18.50 0.24
N THR A 272 8.92 -17.64 1.26
CA THR A 272 9.66 -17.94 2.49
C THR A 272 8.81 -17.91 3.77
N CYS A 273 7.77 -17.07 3.86
CA CYS A 273 7.08 -16.83 5.13
C CYS A 273 5.72 -17.52 5.25
N SER A 274 5.65 -18.58 6.06
CA SER A 274 4.46 -19.42 6.27
C SER A 274 3.81 -19.28 7.64
N ASP A 275 4.25 -18.33 8.47
CA ASP A 275 3.78 -18.09 9.83
C ASP A 275 3.01 -16.77 9.91
N PHE A 276 1.84 -16.74 10.55
CA PHE A 276 0.97 -15.56 10.57
C PHE A 276 1.52 -14.42 11.42
N GLU A 277 2.23 -14.69 12.52
CA GLU A 277 2.71 -13.62 13.41
C GLU A 277 3.70 -12.75 12.64
N PHE A 278 4.78 -13.36 12.15
CA PHE A 278 5.81 -12.71 11.34
C PHE A 278 5.33 -12.25 9.95
N PHE A 279 4.33 -12.91 9.35
CA PHE A 279 3.71 -12.40 8.11
C PHE A 279 2.89 -11.14 8.37
N SER A 280 2.19 -11.04 9.50
CA SER A 280 1.15 -10.03 9.69
C SER A 280 1.67 -8.62 9.97
N ASN A 281 2.76 -8.47 10.72
CA ASN A 281 3.18 -7.19 11.29
C ASN A 281 4.67 -7.08 11.63
N ASP A 282 5.13 -5.86 11.91
CA ASP A 282 6.55 -5.55 12.15
C ASP A 282 7.02 -5.81 13.61
N ASP A 283 6.13 -5.97 14.59
CA ASP A 283 6.45 -6.20 16.02
C ASP A 283 6.72 -7.67 16.37
N ALA A 284 6.55 -8.60 15.44
CA ALA A 284 6.72 -10.04 15.63
C ALA A 284 8.16 -10.50 15.99
N GLY A 285 9.09 -9.59 16.34
CA GLY A 285 10.44 -9.93 16.77
C GLY A 285 11.25 -10.70 15.71
N SER A 286 11.01 -10.39 14.43
CA SER A 286 11.43 -11.24 13.29
C SER A 286 12.95 -11.42 13.22
N SER A 287 13.40 -12.55 13.77
CA SER A 287 14.77 -13.07 13.70
C SER A 287 14.87 -14.33 12.84
N SER A 288 13.75 -14.82 12.30
CA SER A 288 13.76 -15.89 11.31
C SER A 288 14.12 -15.33 9.93
N THR A 289 15.13 -15.94 9.30
CA THR A 289 15.55 -15.60 7.92
C THR A 289 14.49 -15.94 6.87
N SER A 290 13.47 -16.72 7.26
CA SER A 290 12.28 -17.08 6.47
C SER A 290 11.16 -16.03 6.47
N CYS A 291 11.05 -15.16 7.49
CA CYS A 291 10.01 -14.13 7.57
C CYS A 291 10.60 -12.72 7.79
N SER A 292 11.72 -12.43 7.14
CA SER A 292 12.43 -11.16 7.34
C SER A 292 11.76 -9.94 6.68
N ASN A 293 10.71 -10.15 5.86
CA ASN A 293 9.72 -9.12 5.55
C ASN A 293 8.37 -9.56 6.15
N SER A 294 7.62 -8.63 6.73
CA SER A 294 6.19 -8.76 6.99
C SER A 294 5.37 -8.15 5.86
N LEU A 295 4.06 -8.39 5.85
CA LEU A 295 3.09 -7.66 5.01
C LEU A 295 3.06 -6.16 5.35
N GLU A 296 3.19 -5.81 6.63
CA GLU A 296 3.16 -4.44 7.12
C GLU A 296 4.42 -3.65 6.69
N GLY A 297 5.62 -4.23 6.78
CA GLY A 297 6.88 -3.57 6.41
C GLY A 297 6.97 -3.22 4.91
N ILE A 298 6.43 -4.08 4.04
CA ILE A 298 6.32 -3.75 2.61
C ILE A 298 5.25 -2.67 2.39
N HIS A 299 4.11 -2.72 3.11
CA HIS A 299 3.10 -1.65 3.14
C HIS A 299 3.70 -0.29 3.59
N ASN A 300 4.53 -0.30 4.64
CA ASN A 300 5.20 0.85 5.23
C ASN A 300 6.10 1.54 4.18
N THR A 301 6.78 0.74 3.35
CA THR A 301 7.60 1.22 2.24
C THR A 301 6.77 1.98 1.18
N ILE A 302 5.58 1.49 0.84
CA ILE A 302 4.69 2.16 -0.13
C ILE A 302 4.09 3.44 0.46
N HIS A 303 3.76 3.45 1.76
CA HIS A 303 3.29 4.64 2.47
C HIS A 303 4.31 5.79 2.44
N VAL A 304 5.55 5.55 2.88
CA VAL A 304 6.61 6.58 2.89
C VAL A 304 6.99 6.99 1.47
N THR A 305 6.88 6.10 0.48
CA THR A 305 7.10 6.45 -0.94
C THR A 305 5.98 7.33 -1.51
N ALA A 306 4.71 7.03 -1.20
CA ALA A 306 3.56 7.80 -1.69
C ALA A 306 3.49 9.21 -1.11
N GLY A 307 3.86 9.39 0.16
CA GLY A 307 3.93 10.70 0.78
C GLY A 307 5.24 11.42 0.49
N GLY A 308 6.34 10.69 0.32
CA GLY A 308 7.70 11.23 0.23
C GLY A 308 8.26 11.60 1.60
N SER A 309 9.58 11.43 1.79
CA SER A 309 10.27 11.66 3.07
C SER A 309 10.45 13.15 3.45
N GLY A 310 10.01 14.08 2.60
CA GLY A 310 10.25 15.51 2.78
C GLY A 310 11.71 15.92 2.59
N SER A 311 12.06 17.09 3.11
CA SER A 311 13.40 17.68 3.17
C SER A 311 13.55 18.50 4.45
N SER A 312 14.74 19.01 4.76
CA SER A 312 14.99 19.79 5.98
C SER A 312 14.17 21.09 6.10
N THR A 313 13.47 21.48 5.04
CA THR A 313 12.56 22.64 4.99
C THR A 313 11.11 22.29 4.62
N VAL A 314 10.80 21.06 4.23
CA VAL A 314 9.47 20.64 3.75
C VAL A 314 9.07 19.28 4.32
N PHE A 315 7.90 19.18 4.93
CA PHE A 315 7.42 17.91 5.51
C PHE A 315 7.09 16.86 4.44
N GLY A 316 6.94 15.60 4.84
CA GLY A 316 6.38 14.58 3.97
C GLY A 316 4.91 14.82 3.63
N GLY A 317 4.43 14.19 2.57
CA GLY A 317 3.01 14.12 2.22
C GLY A 317 2.20 13.27 3.19
N HIS A 318 0.87 13.24 3.03
CA HIS A 318 -0.04 12.67 4.02
C HIS A 318 0.20 11.17 4.28
N MET A 319 0.51 10.39 3.23
CA MET A 319 0.79 8.96 3.34
C MET A 319 2.03 8.62 4.20
N THR A 320 2.94 9.59 4.44
CA THR A 320 4.15 9.42 5.28
C THR A 320 3.84 9.39 6.78
N TYR A 321 2.63 9.73 7.22
CA TYR A 321 2.26 9.86 8.64
C TYR A 321 0.95 9.12 8.95
N LEU A 322 1.00 8.17 9.89
CA LEU A 322 -0.13 7.30 10.24
C LEU A 322 -1.41 8.05 10.58
N ALA A 323 -1.33 9.15 11.33
CA ALA A 323 -2.48 9.94 11.75
C ALA A 323 -3.35 10.44 10.59
N VAL A 324 -2.76 10.76 9.43
CA VAL A 324 -3.41 11.46 8.31
C VAL A 324 -3.40 10.71 6.97
N ALA A 325 -2.73 9.55 6.89
CA ALA A 325 -2.58 8.81 5.64
C ALA A 325 -3.92 8.44 4.97
N ALA A 326 -4.92 8.00 5.75
CA ALA A 326 -6.22 7.54 5.24
C ALA A 326 -7.07 8.62 4.54
N PHE A 327 -6.72 9.91 4.69
CA PHE A 327 -7.38 10.98 3.93
C PHE A 327 -6.93 11.00 2.47
N ASP A 328 -5.72 10.53 2.12
CA ASP A 328 -5.29 10.48 0.72
C ASP A 328 -5.99 9.33 -0.04
N PRO A 329 -6.61 9.58 -1.20
CA PRO A 329 -7.33 8.55 -1.95
C PRO A 329 -6.50 7.33 -2.36
N ILE A 330 -5.15 7.44 -2.42
CA ILE A 330 -4.27 6.32 -2.74
C ILE A 330 -4.22 5.28 -1.61
N PHE A 331 -4.49 5.68 -0.35
CA PHE A 331 -4.55 4.78 0.81
C PHE A 331 -5.47 3.60 0.53
N TRP A 332 -6.70 3.88 0.08
CA TRP A 332 -7.73 2.88 -0.16
C TRP A 332 -7.36 1.90 -1.28
N LEU A 333 -6.67 2.39 -2.32
CA LEU A 333 -6.19 1.56 -3.44
C LEU A 333 -4.98 0.69 -3.03
N HIS A 334 -4.11 1.23 -2.17
CA HIS A 334 -2.95 0.53 -1.61
C HIS A 334 -3.40 -0.57 -0.64
N HIS A 335 -4.21 -0.24 0.36
CA HIS A 335 -4.76 -1.18 1.34
C HIS A 335 -5.61 -2.27 0.68
N CYS A 336 -6.37 -1.94 -0.38
CA CYS A 336 -7.08 -2.93 -1.17
C CYS A 336 -6.15 -3.97 -1.84
N ASN A 337 -4.90 -3.61 -2.15
CA ASN A 337 -3.87 -4.56 -2.59
C ASN A 337 -3.18 -5.28 -1.42
N VAL A 338 -2.98 -4.63 -0.27
CA VAL A 338 -2.49 -5.30 0.96
C VAL A 338 -3.43 -6.44 1.38
N ASP A 339 -4.75 -6.19 1.34
CA ASP A 339 -5.78 -7.19 1.60
C ASP A 339 -5.83 -8.30 0.51
N ARG A 340 -5.46 -7.98 -0.74
CA ARG A 340 -5.27 -8.98 -1.81
C ARG A 340 -4.05 -9.87 -1.55
N LEU A 341 -2.93 -9.29 -1.12
CA LEU A 341 -1.73 -10.05 -0.75
C LEU A 341 -2.03 -10.97 0.44
N PHE A 342 -2.76 -10.48 1.44
CA PHE A 342 -3.25 -11.28 2.56
C PHE A 342 -4.17 -12.43 2.11
N ALA A 343 -5.16 -12.16 1.26
CA ALA A 343 -6.03 -13.18 0.69
C ALA A 343 -5.25 -14.28 -0.05
N MET A 344 -4.24 -13.92 -0.84
CA MET A 344 -3.37 -14.90 -1.51
C MET A 344 -2.51 -15.70 -0.53
N TRP A 345 -1.97 -15.07 0.52
CA TRP A 345 -1.22 -15.78 1.57
C TRP A 345 -2.10 -16.79 2.31
N GLN A 346 -3.35 -16.44 2.62
CA GLN A 346 -4.32 -17.35 3.25
C GLN A 346 -4.60 -18.61 2.42
N ALA A 347 -4.52 -18.51 1.08
CA ALA A 347 -4.71 -19.64 0.18
C ALA A 347 -3.49 -20.56 0.10
N LEU A 348 -2.27 -20.01 0.30
CA LEU A 348 -1.02 -20.78 0.40
C LEU A 348 -0.88 -21.45 1.78
N HIS A 349 -1.29 -20.77 2.85
CA HIS A 349 -1.07 -21.18 4.24
C HIS A 349 -2.38 -21.32 5.05
N PRO A 350 -3.34 -22.15 4.59
CA PRO A 350 -4.68 -22.25 5.22
C PRO A 350 -4.66 -22.78 6.67
N ASN A 351 -3.58 -23.41 7.11
CA ASN A 351 -3.44 -23.97 8.45
C ASN A 351 -2.67 -23.04 9.43
N SER A 352 -2.07 -21.96 8.94
CA SER A 352 -1.22 -21.06 9.75
C SER A 352 -1.96 -19.83 10.30
N TYR A 353 -3.28 -19.72 10.11
CA TYR A 353 -4.01 -18.46 10.27
C TYR A 353 -4.25 -18.06 11.74
N GLY A 354 -3.86 -16.84 12.08
CA GLY A 354 -4.07 -16.24 13.39
C GLY A 354 -2.93 -16.51 14.38
N ALA A 355 -2.56 -15.49 15.14
CA ALA A 355 -1.58 -15.55 16.22
C ALA A 355 -2.05 -14.67 17.40
N SER A 356 -1.23 -14.50 18.43
CA SER A 356 -1.54 -13.59 19.55
C SER A 356 -0.26 -13.01 20.16
N GLN A 357 -0.20 -11.68 20.26
CA GLN A 357 0.91 -10.92 20.84
C GLN A 357 0.37 -9.84 21.81
N PRO A 358 1.19 -9.20 22.66
CA PRO A 358 0.80 -7.98 23.35
C PRO A 358 0.58 -6.83 22.36
N ALA A 359 -0.25 -5.84 22.68
CA ALA A 359 -0.30 -4.58 21.92
C ALA A 359 0.95 -3.74 22.26
N PRO A 360 1.82 -3.37 21.30
CA PRO A 360 3.07 -2.67 21.63
C PRO A 360 2.89 -1.17 21.86
N HIS A 361 1.79 -0.58 21.37
CA HIS A 361 1.38 0.80 21.61
C HIS A 361 -0.13 0.90 21.84
N ASP A 362 -0.59 2.07 22.28
CA ASP A 362 -2.03 2.34 22.39
C ASP A 362 -2.65 2.55 21.00
N THR A 363 -3.87 2.04 20.81
CA THR A 363 -4.83 2.56 19.83
C THR A 363 -5.99 3.22 20.58
N TRP A 364 -6.95 3.83 19.88
CA TRP A 364 -8.12 4.44 20.51
C TRP A 364 -8.86 3.51 21.49
N THR A 365 -8.83 2.20 21.25
CA THR A 365 -9.59 1.18 21.99
C THR A 365 -8.75 0.07 22.60
N ILE A 366 -7.49 -0.09 22.20
CA ILE A 366 -6.59 -1.16 22.65
C ILE A 366 -5.43 -0.55 23.44
N LYS A 367 -5.19 -1.02 24.66
CA LYS A 367 -4.13 -0.50 25.53
C LYS A 367 -2.82 -1.24 25.30
N ALA A 368 -1.69 -0.52 25.28
CA ALA A 368 -0.35 -1.12 25.26
C ALA A 368 -0.18 -2.16 26.40
N GLY A 369 0.43 -3.30 26.09
CA GLY A 369 0.59 -4.45 26.97
C GLY A 369 -0.63 -5.37 27.09
N SER A 370 -1.80 -5.01 26.55
CA SER A 370 -2.96 -5.91 26.53
C SER A 370 -2.83 -6.99 25.45
N THR A 371 -3.31 -8.21 25.72
CA THR A 371 -3.23 -9.33 24.76
C THR A 371 -4.22 -9.13 23.61
N GLN A 372 -3.68 -9.11 22.39
CA GLN A 372 -4.43 -9.08 21.13
C GLN A 372 -4.25 -10.42 20.38
N GLY A 373 -5.28 -10.88 19.67
CA GLY A 373 -5.28 -12.16 18.97
C GLY A 373 -6.47 -12.35 18.03
N ALA A 374 -6.57 -13.51 17.39
CA ALA A 374 -7.50 -13.71 16.28
C ALA A 374 -9.00 -13.51 16.59
N ASP A 375 -9.40 -13.57 17.87
CA ASP A 375 -10.77 -13.30 18.35
C ASP A 375 -10.93 -11.93 19.07
N SER A 376 -9.91 -11.07 19.05
CA SER A 376 -10.02 -9.70 19.57
C SER A 376 -10.98 -8.85 18.72
N PRO A 377 -11.75 -7.92 19.32
CA PRO A 377 -12.62 -7.01 18.61
C PRO A 377 -11.88 -6.08 17.61
N LEU A 378 -12.26 -6.16 16.33
CA LEU A 378 -11.87 -5.21 15.30
C LEU A 378 -12.72 -3.93 15.42
N THR A 379 -12.49 -3.18 16.49
CA THR A 379 -13.15 -1.90 16.76
C THR A 379 -12.72 -0.82 15.74
N PRO A 380 -13.62 0.06 15.26
CA PRO A 380 -15.02 0.25 15.67
C PRO A 380 -16.05 -0.52 14.79
N PHE A 381 -15.63 -1.60 14.09
CA PHE A 381 -16.43 -2.25 13.06
C PHE A 381 -17.43 -3.25 13.65
N TYR A 382 -18.63 -2.76 14.00
CA TYR A 382 -19.75 -3.60 14.41
C TYR A 382 -20.18 -4.54 13.28
N LYS A 383 -20.44 -5.81 13.60
CA LYS A 383 -20.97 -6.82 12.66
C LYS A 383 -22.49 -6.97 12.70
N ASP A 384 -23.12 -6.49 13.77
CA ASP A 384 -24.57 -6.51 13.96
C ASP A 384 -25.05 -5.32 14.82
N THR A 385 -26.36 -5.16 14.92
CA THR A 385 -27.01 -4.11 15.72
C THR A 385 -27.06 -4.41 17.22
N ASN A 386 -26.56 -5.57 17.67
CA ASN A 386 -26.54 -5.96 19.08
C ASN A 386 -25.28 -5.47 19.80
N GLY A 387 -24.37 -4.79 19.09
CA GLY A 387 -23.12 -4.27 19.63
C GLY A 387 -21.93 -5.21 19.51
N ASN A 388 -22.04 -6.33 18.76
CA ASN A 388 -20.90 -7.19 18.51
C ASN A 388 -19.98 -6.60 17.44
N PHE A 389 -18.67 -6.72 17.63
CA PHE A 389 -17.65 -6.38 16.62
C PHE A 389 -17.28 -7.59 15.74
N TRP A 390 -16.67 -7.32 14.60
CA TRP A 390 -15.92 -8.32 13.83
C TRP A 390 -14.66 -8.77 14.60
N THR A 391 -14.14 -9.96 14.26
CA THR A 391 -12.82 -10.45 14.71
C THR A 391 -12.01 -10.93 13.51
N THR A 392 -10.68 -11.05 13.64
CA THR A 392 -9.81 -11.55 12.56
C THR A 392 -10.27 -12.93 12.06
N ASN A 393 -10.62 -13.84 12.97
CA ASN A 393 -11.21 -15.14 12.62
C ASN A 393 -12.52 -15.03 11.80
N GLN A 394 -13.36 -14.04 12.08
CA GLN A 394 -14.65 -13.86 11.38
C GLN A 394 -14.47 -13.22 9.99
N VAL A 395 -13.48 -12.34 9.81
CA VAL A 395 -13.13 -11.75 8.50
C VAL A 395 -12.14 -12.61 7.69
N ARG A 396 -11.81 -13.81 8.17
CA ARG A 396 -10.99 -14.81 7.46
C ARG A 396 -11.60 -15.20 6.11
N HIS A 397 -12.93 -15.34 6.05
CA HIS A 397 -13.71 -15.63 4.84
C HIS A 397 -14.32 -14.33 4.30
N TRP A 398 -13.49 -13.52 3.65
CA TRP A 398 -13.84 -12.18 3.17
C TRP A 398 -14.98 -12.17 2.14
N ASP A 399 -15.10 -13.25 1.38
CA ASP A 399 -16.16 -13.54 0.42
C ASP A 399 -17.53 -13.70 1.09
N GLN A 400 -17.57 -14.35 2.26
CA GLN A 400 -18.77 -14.61 3.05
C GLN A 400 -19.10 -13.46 4.00
N ALA A 401 -18.09 -12.76 4.53
CA ALA A 401 -18.26 -11.64 5.45
C ALA A 401 -18.68 -10.35 4.73
N PHE A 402 -18.11 -10.06 3.56
CA PHE A 402 -18.17 -8.75 2.91
C PHE A 402 -18.47 -8.79 1.40
N HIS A 403 -18.74 -9.97 0.83
CA HIS A 403 -19.22 -10.18 -0.55
C HIS A 403 -18.30 -9.62 -1.65
N TYR A 404 -16.98 -9.71 -1.47
CA TYR A 404 -16.00 -9.44 -2.53
C TYR A 404 -15.01 -10.60 -2.67
N THR A 405 -14.26 -10.61 -3.78
CA THR A 405 -13.12 -11.50 -3.97
C THR A 405 -12.06 -10.80 -4.81
N TYR A 406 -11.03 -11.51 -5.27
CA TYR A 406 -10.02 -10.98 -6.19
C TYR A 406 -9.97 -11.79 -7.51
N PRO A 407 -9.49 -11.20 -8.62
CA PRO A 407 -9.52 -11.85 -9.93
C PRO A 407 -8.77 -13.18 -10.00
N GLU A 408 -7.74 -13.37 -9.17
CA GLU A 408 -6.98 -14.61 -9.03
C GLU A 408 -7.87 -15.77 -8.55
N PHE A 409 -8.84 -15.48 -7.69
CA PHE A 409 -9.83 -16.44 -7.19
C PHE A 409 -11.00 -16.58 -8.15
N SER A 410 -11.57 -15.47 -8.66
CA SER A 410 -12.75 -15.54 -9.54
C SER A 410 -12.48 -16.15 -10.91
N ASN A 411 -11.22 -16.18 -11.34
CA ASN A 411 -10.80 -16.71 -12.64
C ASN A 411 -10.02 -18.03 -12.50
N SER A 412 -10.07 -18.68 -11.34
CA SER A 412 -9.51 -20.01 -11.08
C SER A 412 -10.39 -20.81 -10.11
N ASP A 413 -9.83 -21.84 -9.47
CA ASP A 413 -10.45 -22.57 -8.36
C ASP A 413 -10.07 -22.00 -6.97
N GLY A 414 -9.21 -20.97 -6.92
CA GLY A 414 -8.70 -20.39 -5.67
C GLY A 414 -7.73 -21.30 -4.90
N SER A 415 -7.28 -22.42 -5.49
CA SER A 415 -6.36 -23.36 -4.85
C SER A 415 -4.98 -22.74 -4.59
N SER A 416 -4.25 -23.27 -3.60
CA SER A 416 -2.84 -22.91 -3.35
C SER A 416 -2.00 -23.02 -4.63
N THR A 417 -2.21 -24.07 -5.41
CA THR A 417 -1.63 -24.28 -6.75
C THR A 417 -1.95 -23.15 -7.73
N ALA A 418 -3.21 -22.72 -7.81
CA ALA A 418 -3.62 -21.65 -8.72
C ALA A 418 -3.06 -20.28 -8.30
N ILE A 419 -3.05 -20.00 -7.00
CA ILE A 419 -2.51 -18.76 -6.43
C ILE A 419 -0.98 -18.71 -6.54
N ALA A 420 -0.27 -19.81 -6.28
CA ALA A 420 1.17 -19.93 -6.55
C ALA A 420 1.50 -19.66 -8.03
N SER A 421 0.66 -20.12 -8.96
CA SER A 421 0.79 -19.83 -10.39
C SER A 421 0.68 -18.33 -10.69
N TYR A 422 -0.33 -17.64 -10.15
CA TYR A 422 -0.46 -16.18 -10.29
C TYR A 422 0.73 -15.42 -9.68
N ILE A 423 1.23 -15.84 -8.51
CA ILE A 423 2.39 -15.22 -7.85
C ILE A 423 3.67 -15.42 -8.68
N ASN A 424 3.89 -16.61 -9.24
CA ASN A 424 5.02 -16.86 -10.15
C ASN A 424 4.90 -16.02 -11.44
N GLN A 425 3.69 -15.85 -11.99
CA GLN A 425 3.46 -15.06 -13.21
C GLN A 425 3.56 -13.54 -13.01
N LEU A 426 3.18 -13.01 -11.85
CA LEU A 426 3.18 -11.56 -11.56
C LEU A 426 4.46 -11.05 -10.90
N TYR A 427 5.07 -11.85 -10.01
CA TYR A 427 6.16 -11.41 -9.15
C TYR A 427 7.43 -12.26 -9.26
N GLY A 428 7.36 -13.48 -9.83
CA GLY A 428 8.51 -14.37 -9.96
C GLY A 428 9.66 -13.80 -10.82
N PRO A 429 10.86 -14.41 -10.75
CA PRO A 429 12.08 -13.95 -11.44
C PRO A 429 12.00 -14.05 -12.99
N SER A 430 10.91 -14.60 -13.52
CA SER A 430 10.57 -14.65 -14.95
C SER A 430 9.09 -14.30 -15.16
N ALA A 431 8.58 -13.28 -14.44
CA ALA A 431 7.20 -12.83 -14.51
C ALA A 431 6.75 -12.58 -15.96
N THR A 432 5.56 -13.10 -16.31
CA THR A 432 4.95 -13.05 -17.65
C THR A 432 3.65 -12.25 -17.68
N ALA A 433 3.12 -11.86 -16.52
CA ALA A 433 1.87 -11.13 -16.37
C ALA A 433 2.12 -9.72 -15.83
N THR A 434 1.45 -8.73 -16.43
CA THR A 434 1.49 -7.34 -15.95
C THR A 434 0.43 -7.09 -14.87
N ALA A 435 0.53 -5.97 -14.15
CA ALA A 435 -0.55 -5.43 -13.34
C ALA A 435 -1.89 -5.44 -14.11
N GLY A 436 -2.94 -6.00 -13.51
CA GLY A 436 -4.27 -6.17 -14.10
C GLY A 436 -4.45 -7.30 -15.11
N SER A 437 -3.43 -8.14 -15.35
CA SER A 437 -3.53 -9.32 -16.23
C SER A 437 -4.05 -10.54 -15.47
N SER A 438 -5.38 -10.64 -15.32
CA SER A 438 -6.02 -11.68 -14.50
C SER A 438 -6.57 -12.90 -15.27
N LYS A 439 -6.42 -12.97 -16.60
CA LYS A 439 -6.84 -14.12 -17.41
C LYS A 439 -5.63 -14.99 -17.75
N ARG A 440 -5.64 -16.27 -17.33
CA ARG A 440 -4.62 -17.28 -17.72
C ARG A 440 -4.42 -17.45 -19.24
N THR A 441 -5.36 -16.95 -20.06
CA THR A 441 -5.43 -17.25 -21.51
C THR A 441 -5.00 -16.09 -22.42
N SER A 442 -4.45 -15.00 -21.88
CA SER A 442 -3.62 -14.12 -22.72
C SER A 442 -2.31 -14.83 -23.02
N VAL A 443 -2.12 -15.25 -24.28
CA VAL A 443 -0.80 -15.53 -24.86
C VAL A 443 0.14 -14.38 -24.45
N PRO A 444 1.38 -14.65 -24.01
CA PRO A 444 2.28 -13.58 -23.62
C PRO A 444 2.51 -12.62 -24.78
N GLU A 445 1.93 -11.42 -24.67
CA GLU A 445 2.57 -10.21 -25.17
C GLU A 445 4.02 -10.27 -24.68
N PRO A 446 5.02 -10.33 -25.57
CA PRO A 446 6.39 -10.49 -25.14
C PRO A 446 6.78 -9.28 -24.32
N ALA A 447 6.92 -9.47 -23.00
CA ALA A 447 7.39 -8.45 -22.08
C ALA A 447 8.71 -7.89 -22.64
N GLY A 448 8.63 -6.71 -23.24
CA GLY A 448 9.65 -6.24 -24.15
C GLY A 448 10.95 -6.09 -23.39
N MET A 449 11.94 -6.95 -23.68
CA MET A 449 13.22 -6.96 -22.97
C MET A 449 13.75 -5.55 -22.88
N LEU A 450 13.68 -4.96 -21.67
CA LEU A 450 14.09 -3.59 -21.43
C LEU A 450 15.60 -3.51 -21.64
N ARG A 451 15.97 -3.10 -22.86
CA ARG A 451 17.32 -2.76 -23.25
C ARG A 451 17.70 -1.46 -22.56
N ASN A 452 17.93 -1.54 -21.25
CA ASN A 452 18.53 -0.46 -20.49
C ASN A 452 19.82 -0.05 -21.21
N THR A 453 19.90 1.23 -21.59
CA THR A 453 21.06 1.78 -22.28
C THR A 453 22.21 1.90 -21.29
N PHE A 454 22.98 0.80 -21.17
CA PHE A 454 24.06 0.69 -20.20
C PHE A 454 25.12 1.77 -20.40
N GLN A 455 25.34 2.61 -19.37
CA GLN A 455 26.64 3.25 -19.21
C GLN A 455 27.68 2.17 -18.86
N ALA A 456 28.90 2.30 -19.39
CA ALA A 456 29.94 1.32 -19.17
C ALA A 456 30.47 1.39 -17.72
N ALA A 457 30.64 0.23 -17.08
CA ALA A 457 31.23 0.15 -15.75
C ALA A 457 32.67 0.73 -15.73
N PRO A 458 33.10 1.36 -14.61
CA PRO A 458 34.47 1.83 -14.45
C PRO A 458 35.51 0.72 -14.68
N ALA A 459 36.66 1.09 -15.25
CA ALA A 459 37.63 0.15 -15.83
C ALA A 459 38.37 -0.79 -14.83
N ALA A 460 38.04 -0.74 -13.54
CA ALA A 460 38.69 -1.55 -12.49
C ALA A 460 38.30 -3.04 -12.50
N TYR A 461 37.11 -3.39 -13.04
CA TYR A 461 36.63 -4.78 -13.10
C TYR A 461 36.26 -5.15 -14.55
N ARG A 462 37.08 -5.99 -15.19
CA ARG A 462 36.77 -6.61 -16.49
C ARG A 462 37.31 -8.04 -16.57
N LEU A 463 36.43 -8.94 -17.01
CA LEU A 463 36.76 -10.25 -17.61
C LEU A 463 37.44 -11.28 -16.67
N GLN A 464 36.74 -11.70 -15.62
CA GLN A 464 36.85 -13.11 -15.19
C GLN A 464 36.21 -14.02 -16.26
N ALA A 465 36.63 -15.29 -16.33
CA ALA A 465 35.99 -16.28 -17.20
C ALA A 465 34.63 -16.72 -16.62
N ARG A 466 33.55 -16.64 -17.42
CA ARG A 466 32.20 -17.00 -17.00
C ARG A 466 32.07 -18.52 -16.82
N GLN A 467 31.46 -18.96 -15.72
CA GLN A 467 31.17 -20.39 -15.50
C GLN A 467 30.04 -20.88 -16.42
N GLU A 468 29.93 -22.20 -16.64
CA GLU A 468 28.94 -22.79 -17.55
C GLU A 468 27.49 -22.62 -17.05
N THR A 469 27.25 -22.75 -15.74
CA THR A 469 25.94 -22.55 -15.10
C THR A 469 25.98 -21.44 -14.05
N PRO A 470 26.25 -20.18 -14.43
CA PRO A 470 26.77 -19.15 -13.53
C PRO A 470 25.74 -18.61 -12.53
N THR A 471 24.50 -19.10 -12.53
CA THR A 471 23.43 -18.74 -11.58
C THR A 471 22.92 -19.92 -10.75
N LYS A 472 23.51 -21.12 -10.91
CA LYS A 472 23.07 -22.36 -10.25
C LYS A 472 24.17 -22.98 -9.41
N ALA A 473 23.79 -23.52 -8.26
CA ALA A 473 24.62 -24.44 -7.48
C ALA A 473 24.69 -25.82 -8.16
N GLN A 474 25.66 -26.66 -7.73
CA GLN A 474 25.90 -27.99 -8.31
C GLN A 474 24.66 -28.92 -8.30
N ASN A 475 23.75 -28.73 -7.33
CA ASN A 475 22.49 -29.49 -7.23
C ASN A 475 21.37 -28.97 -8.17
N GLY A 476 21.64 -27.99 -9.02
CA GLY A 476 20.69 -27.39 -9.96
C GLY A 476 19.80 -26.29 -9.38
N SER A 477 19.84 -26.04 -8.06
CA SER A 477 19.14 -24.94 -7.40
C SER A 477 19.73 -23.58 -7.81
N LEU A 478 18.90 -22.54 -7.84
CA LEU A 478 19.31 -21.17 -8.10
C LEU A 478 19.94 -20.56 -6.84
N TYR A 479 21.07 -19.86 -6.99
CA TYR A 479 21.63 -19.06 -5.89
C TYR A 479 20.69 -17.90 -5.54
N GLN A 480 20.61 -17.58 -4.25
CA GLN A 480 19.79 -16.48 -3.72
C GLN A 480 20.60 -15.68 -2.69
N TYR A 481 20.43 -14.35 -2.71
CA TYR A 481 21.06 -13.44 -1.77
C TYR A 481 20.07 -12.38 -1.30
N VAL A 482 20.06 -12.12 0.00
CA VAL A 482 19.21 -11.11 0.65
C VAL A 482 20.03 -10.30 1.63
N ALA A 483 19.73 -9.01 1.77
CA ALA A 483 20.19 -8.20 2.89
C ALA A 483 19.02 -8.03 3.86
N ASN A 484 19.12 -8.67 5.02
CA ASN A 484 18.17 -8.51 6.11
C ASN A 484 18.57 -7.29 6.93
N ILE A 485 17.57 -6.56 7.41
CA ILE A 485 17.70 -5.25 8.05
C ILE A 485 16.85 -5.27 9.32
N HIS A 486 17.45 -4.88 10.44
CA HIS A 486 16.77 -4.61 11.70
C HIS A 486 16.93 -3.13 12.02
N SER A 487 15.84 -2.45 12.37
CA SER A 487 15.89 -1.02 12.71
C SER A 487 14.77 -0.62 13.68
N PRO A 488 15.05 0.14 14.76
CA PRO A 488 14.05 0.54 15.74
C PRO A 488 13.00 1.49 15.13
N ARG A 489 11.72 1.11 15.15
CA ARG A 489 10.64 1.82 14.42
C ARG A 489 10.48 3.29 14.86
N TYR A 490 10.81 3.59 16.12
CA TYR A 490 10.54 4.87 16.76
C TYR A 490 11.79 5.72 17.08
N ALA A 491 13.02 5.20 16.91
CA ALA A 491 14.23 5.88 17.39
C ALA A 491 14.52 7.24 16.72
N LEU A 492 14.03 7.46 15.49
CA LEU A 492 14.21 8.71 14.75
C LEU A 492 13.03 9.70 14.89
N ASN A 493 12.01 9.37 15.70
CA ASN A 493 10.84 10.23 15.97
C ASN A 493 10.05 10.65 14.70
N GLY A 494 9.85 9.70 13.78
CA GLY A 494 9.07 9.87 12.55
C GLY A 494 9.50 8.87 11.46
N SER A 495 8.75 8.81 10.36
CA SER A 495 9.04 7.92 9.24
C SER A 495 10.39 8.17 8.57
N TYR A 496 11.07 7.09 8.19
CA TYR A 496 12.37 7.11 7.53
C TYR A 496 12.51 5.99 6.49
N ASN A 497 13.50 6.11 5.61
CA ASN A 497 13.83 5.07 4.61
C ASN A 497 15.27 4.59 4.79
N ILE A 498 15.48 3.29 4.60
CA ILE A 498 16.79 2.64 4.51
C ILE A 498 16.97 2.22 3.05
N TYR A 499 17.97 2.76 2.38
CA TYR A 499 18.24 2.47 0.96
C TYR A 499 19.52 1.66 0.82
N LEU A 500 19.48 0.59 0.01
CA LEU A 500 20.64 -0.22 -0.36
C LEU A 500 21.02 0.04 -1.82
N PHE A 501 22.32 0.16 -2.08
CA PHE A 501 22.90 0.52 -3.36
C PHE A 501 24.02 -0.45 -3.75
N ASP A 502 24.24 -0.58 -5.06
CA ASP A 502 25.33 -1.34 -5.67
C ASP A 502 26.39 -0.38 -6.25
N GLY A 503 27.30 0.04 -5.37
CA GLY A 503 28.12 1.23 -5.52
C GLY A 503 27.60 2.38 -4.63
N ASN A 504 28.33 3.50 -4.57
CA ASN A 504 27.79 4.70 -3.90
C ASN A 504 26.66 5.31 -4.74
N PRO A 505 25.66 5.97 -4.12
CA PRO A 505 24.74 6.83 -4.86
C PRO A 505 25.49 7.98 -5.53
N ALA A 506 24.91 8.56 -6.58
CA ALA A 506 25.47 9.69 -7.32
C ALA A 506 25.46 11.01 -6.54
N SER A 507 24.83 11.02 -5.36
CA SER A 507 24.58 12.17 -4.49
C SER A 507 24.40 11.68 -3.05
N GLU A 508 24.87 12.44 -2.06
CA GLU A 508 24.59 12.19 -0.63
C GLU A 508 23.33 12.93 -0.13
N VAL A 509 22.56 13.57 -1.03
CA VAL A 509 21.33 14.28 -0.67
C VAL A 509 20.15 13.28 -0.61
N PRO A 510 19.51 13.07 0.57
CA PRO A 510 18.55 11.97 0.76
C PRO A 510 17.33 11.97 -0.17
N THR A 511 16.89 13.15 -0.63
CA THR A 511 15.76 13.30 -1.55
C THR A 511 16.04 12.78 -2.96
N SER A 512 17.30 12.53 -3.32
CA SER A 512 17.70 11.99 -4.64
C SER A 512 17.84 10.46 -4.68
N TRP A 513 17.96 9.81 -3.52
CA TRP A 513 18.30 8.39 -3.39
C TRP A 513 17.24 7.42 -3.92
N ILE A 514 15.95 7.76 -3.80
CA ILE A 514 14.86 6.87 -4.25
C ILE A 514 14.80 6.73 -5.78
N SER A 515 15.52 7.59 -6.50
CA SER A 515 15.63 7.60 -7.97
C SER A 515 17.08 7.38 -8.45
N ASP A 516 17.98 6.90 -7.58
CA ASP A 516 19.39 6.69 -7.93
C ASP A 516 19.58 5.45 -8.81
N VAL A 517 20.44 5.56 -9.83
CA VAL A 517 20.69 4.47 -10.80
C VAL A 517 21.35 3.24 -10.17
N ASN A 518 22.03 3.40 -9.02
CA ASN A 518 22.65 2.31 -8.28
C ASN A 518 21.73 1.70 -7.20
N LEU A 519 20.48 2.18 -7.06
CA LEU A 519 19.52 1.68 -6.07
C LEU A 519 19.17 0.19 -6.31
N ILE A 520 19.39 -0.65 -5.31
CA ILE A 520 18.94 -2.04 -5.28
C ILE A 520 17.47 -2.09 -4.87
N GLY A 521 17.13 -1.33 -3.82
CA GLY A 521 15.80 -1.20 -3.25
C GLY A 521 15.76 -0.43 -1.92
N PRO A 522 14.57 0.00 -1.48
CA PRO A 522 14.32 0.56 -0.16
C PRO A 522 13.71 -0.45 0.84
N MET A 523 13.83 -0.11 2.12
CA MET A 523 12.92 -0.49 3.21
C MET A 523 12.43 0.81 3.86
N GLY A 524 11.13 1.07 3.86
CA GLY A 524 10.52 2.22 4.53
C GLY A 524 9.97 1.85 5.90
N VAL A 525 10.36 2.61 6.92
CA VAL A 525 9.91 2.46 8.30
C VAL A 525 8.89 3.55 8.58
N LEU A 526 7.60 3.16 8.68
CA LEU A 526 6.47 4.07 8.83
C LEU A 526 6.17 4.32 10.31
N SER A 527 6.30 5.57 10.76
CA SER A 527 5.89 6.01 12.10
C SER A 527 5.48 7.48 12.05
N GLN A 528 5.41 8.16 13.19
CA GLN A 528 5.16 9.60 13.26
C GLN A 528 5.75 10.20 14.55
N PRO A 529 6.00 11.52 14.58
CA PRO A 529 6.52 12.18 15.78
C PRO A 529 5.63 11.94 17.00
N GLY A 530 6.24 11.57 18.12
CA GLY A 530 5.57 11.33 19.40
C GLY A 530 5.09 9.89 19.64
N MET A 531 5.12 8.98 18.65
CA MET A 531 4.94 7.56 18.96
C MET A 531 6.13 7.02 19.76
N THR A 532 5.85 6.27 20.82
CA THR A 532 6.89 5.76 21.73
C THR A 532 6.71 4.29 22.09
N SER A 533 7.54 3.44 21.49
CA SER A 533 7.99 2.19 22.09
C SER A 533 9.50 2.09 21.86
N LYS A 534 10.28 1.82 22.91
CA LYS A 534 11.77 1.83 22.82
C LYS A 534 12.37 0.51 22.37
N GLU A 535 11.56 -0.55 22.34
CA GLU A 535 12.04 -1.93 22.14
C GLU A 535 11.54 -2.53 20.82
N LEU A 536 10.66 -1.83 20.09
CA LEU A 536 10.13 -2.29 18.81
C LEU A 536 11.14 -2.09 17.67
N VAL A 537 11.58 -3.22 17.12
CA VAL A 537 12.54 -3.30 16.00
C VAL A 537 11.81 -3.85 14.78
N ALA A 538 11.58 -2.97 13.79
CA ALA A 538 11.06 -3.39 12.50
C ALA A 538 12.10 -4.22 11.75
N ALA A 539 11.66 -5.32 11.15
CA ALA A 539 12.50 -6.18 10.31
C ALA A 539 12.14 -6.01 8.83
N GLY A 540 13.15 -6.01 7.98
CA GLY A 540 13.00 -6.00 6.53
C GLY A 540 14.04 -6.88 5.83
N SER A 541 13.79 -7.17 4.56
CA SER A 541 14.71 -7.89 3.68
C SER A 541 14.66 -7.30 2.29
N ILE A 542 15.83 -6.95 1.75
CA ILE A 542 15.98 -6.47 0.38
C ILE A 542 16.74 -7.54 -0.43
N PRO A 543 16.06 -8.24 -1.36
CA PRO A 543 16.72 -9.22 -2.22
C PRO A 543 17.79 -8.60 -3.12
N LEU A 544 18.96 -9.22 -3.13
CA LEU A 544 20.12 -8.81 -3.92
C LEU A 544 20.24 -9.63 -5.23
N THR A 545 19.57 -10.79 -5.31
CA THR A 545 19.72 -11.76 -6.42
C THR A 545 19.52 -11.15 -7.80
N ARG A 546 18.52 -10.27 -7.98
CA ARG A 546 18.26 -9.58 -9.27
C ARG A 546 19.45 -8.72 -9.70
N THR A 547 19.98 -7.90 -8.79
CA THR A 547 21.13 -7.02 -9.06
C THR A 547 22.39 -7.82 -9.35
N LEU A 548 22.68 -8.85 -8.55
CA LEU A 548 23.82 -9.75 -8.78
C LEU A 548 23.71 -10.52 -10.11
N THR A 549 22.51 -10.98 -10.47
CA THR A 549 22.24 -11.63 -11.76
C THR A 549 22.51 -10.68 -12.93
N ASN A 550 22.14 -9.39 -12.78
CA ASN A 550 22.48 -8.37 -13.77
C ASN A 550 24.00 -8.17 -13.90
N LYS A 551 24.78 -8.28 -12.82
CA LYS A 551 26.25 -8.21 -12.86
C LYS A 551 26.90 -9.44 -13.52
N VAL A 552 26.32 -10.65 -13.35
CA VAL A 552 26.70 -11.85 -14.12
C VAL A 552 26.33 -11.74 -15.61
N ASN A 553 25.25 -11.03 -15.95
CA ASN A 553 24.85 -10.78 -17.33
C ASN A 553 25.68 -9.66 -17.99
N GLN A 554 26.19 -8.70 -17.22
CA GLN A 554 27.12 -7.65 -17.66
C GLN A 554 28.59 -8.13 -17.76
N GLY A 555 28.91 -9.34 -17.29
CA GLY A 555 30.29 -9.84 -17.24
C GLY A 555 31.17 -9.19 -16.17
N VAL A 556 30.55 -8.60 -15.14
CA VAL A 556 31.22 -8.04 -13.95
C VAL A 556 31.51 -9.13 -12.92
N LEU A 557 30.65 -10.16 -12.85
CA LEU A 557 30.82 -11.37 -12.05
C LEU A 557 30.93 -12.61 -12.95
N ALA A 558 31.82 -13.55 -12.62
CA ALA A 558 31.88 -14.86 -13.29
C ALA A 558 30.68 -15.76 -12.97
N SER A 559 30.19 -15.72 -11.73
CA SER A 559 29.04 -16.50 -11.24
C SER A 559 28.34 -15.84 -10.06
N LEU A 560 27.25 -16.47 -9.59
CA LEU A 560 26.58 -16.20 -8.31
C LEU A 560 27.10 -17.09 -7.17
N SER A 561 28.24 -17.76 -7.31
CA SER A 561 28.85 -18.48 -6.19
C SER A 561 29.40 -17.51 -5.15
N GLU A 562 29.44 -17.94 -3.88
CA GLU A 562 29.91 -17.10 -2.76
C GLU A 562 31.34 -16.56 -2.98
N ALA A 563 32.18 -17.30 -3.70
CA ALA A 563 33.56 -16.91 -4.03
C ALA A 563 33.66 -15.66 -4.93
N ASP A 564 32.68 -15.45 -5.82
CA ASP A 564 32.59 -14.24 -6.66
C ASP A 564 31.76 -13.15 -5.97
N VAL A 565 30.67 -13.53 -5.29
CA VAL A 565 29.67 -12.60 -4.74
C VAL A 565 30.14 -11.92 -3.45
N VAL A 566 30.82 -12.64 -2.54
CA VAL A 566 31.25 -12.04 -1.24
C VAL A 566 32.27 -10.92 -1.44
N PRO A 567 33.36 -11.09 -2.23
CA PRO A 567 34.31 -9.99 -2.47
C PRO A 567 33.69 -8.80 -3.20
N TYR A 568 32.71 -9.07 -4.09
CA TYR A 568 31.97 -8.01 -4.78
C TYR A 568 31.10 -7.19 -3.81
N LEU A 569 30.25 -7.84 -3.01
CA LEU A 569 29.38 -7.14 -2.05
C LEU A 569 30.17 -6.48 -0.90
N GLN A 570 31.34 -7.02 -0.52
CA GLN A 570 32.25 -6.35 0.41
C GLN A 570 32.57 -4.92 -0.07
N TYR A 571 32.85 -4.75 -1.36
CA TYR A 571 33.14 -3.45 -1.95
C TYR A 571 31.88 -2.66 -2.38
N SER A 572 30.92 -3.30 -3.05
CA SER A 572 29.82 -2.60 -3.71
C SER A 572 28.56 -2.42 -2.85
N LEU A 573 28.31 -3.26 -1.85
CA LEU A 573 27.10 -3.11 -1.04
C LEU A 573 27.25 -1.93 -0.08
N ILE A 574 26.53 -0.86 -0.41
CA ILE A 574 26.47 0.41 0.31
C ILE A 574 25.04 0.60 0.81
N TRP A 575 24.86 1.20 1.99
CA TRP A 575 23.55 1.62 2.48
C TRP A 575 23.57 3.05 3.02
N ARG A 576 22.39 3.67 3.08
CA ARG A 576 22.14 5.00 3.65
C ARG A 576 20.79 5.03 4.36
N VAL A 577 20.66 5.81 5.43
CA VAL A 577 19.38 6.08 6.09
C VAL A 577 18.97 7.53 5.81
N ALA A 578 17.80 7.67 5.19
CA ALA A 578 17.10 8.95 5.05
C ALA A 578 16.11 9.08 6.22
N GLY A 579 16.57 9.72 7.29
CA GLY A 579 15.75 10.07 8.45
C GLY A 579 14.62 11.05 8.10
N PRO A 580 13.74 11.34 9.09
CA PRO A 580 12.61 12.24 8.88
C PRO A 580 13.03 13.60 8.34
N ASN A 581 12.14 14.22 7.55
CA ASN A 581 12.39 15.49 6.87
C ASN A 581 13.65 15.42 5.98
N GLY A 582 13.80 14.33 5.22
CA GLY A 582 14.88 14.11 4.25
C GLY A 582 16.30 14.33 4.80
N THR A 583 16.56 13.95 6.05
CA THR A 583 17.86 14.10 6.72
C THR A 583 18.74 12.87 6.52
N GLN A 584 20.06 13.04 6.39
CA GLN A 584 20.99 11.90 6.37
C GLN A 584 21.30 11.49 7.80
N VAL A 585 21.16 10.19 8.10
CA VAL A 585 21.48 9.60 9.40
C VAL A 585 22.58 8.55 9.22
N ASP A 586 23.58 8.57 10.09
CA ASP A 586 24.62 7.53 10.15
C ASP A 586 24.02 6.26 10.79
N PRO A 587 23.98 5.11 10.09
CA PRO A 587 23.47 3.86 10.63
C PRO A 587 24.12 3.45 11.96
N ALA A 588 25.40 3.76 12.17
CA ALA A 588 26.11 3.42 13.41
C ALA A 588 25.64 4.24 14.64
N THR A 589 24.84 5.29 14.43
CA THR A 589 24.24 6.10 15.50
C THR A 589 22.83 5.63 15.90
N ILE A 590 22.23 4.69 15.14
CA ILE A 590 20.88 4.19 15.38
C ILE A 590 20.96 2.98 16.33
N PRO A 591 20.39 3.04 17.55
CA PRO A 591 20.47 1.91 18.50
C PRO A 591 19.77 0.67 17.95
N GLN A 592 20.36 -0.52 18.11
CA GLN A 592 19.81 -1.80 17.60
C GLN A 592 19.63 -1.87 16.08
N PHE A 593 20.20 -0.93 15.30
CA PHE A 593 20.28 -1.08 13.85
C PHE A 593 21.30 -2.16 13.49
N ASP A 594 20.90 -3.11 12.65
CA ASP A 594 21.78 -4.14 12.10
C ASP A 594 21.43 -4.43 10.63
N ILE A 595 22.46 -4.67 9.81
CA ILE A 595 22.32 -5.19 8.45
C ILE A 595 23.21 -6.41 8.29
N ALA A 596 22.61 -7.52 7.90
CA ALA A 596 23.26 -8.81 7.68
C ALA A 596 22.88 -9.37 6.30
N VAL A 597 23.89 -9.72 5.49
CA VAL A 597 23.68 -10.38 4.21
C VAL A 597 23.63 -11.90 4.41
N TYR A 598 22.69 -12.56 3.74
CA TYR A 598 22.55 -14.02 3.76
C TYR A 598 22.58 -14.59 2.34
N ALA A 599 23.33 -15.69 2.17
CA ALA A 599 23.20 -16.59 1.03
C ALA A 599 22.10 -17.63 1.31
N SER A 600 21.45 -18.11 0.26
CA SER A 600 20.65 -19.34 0.25
C SER A 600 20.65 -19.92 -1.16
N THR A 601 19.99 -21.06 -1.35
CA THR A 601 19.64 -21.59 -2.67
C THR A 601 18.16 -21.92 -2.70
N ALA A 602 17.49 -21.68 -3.82
CA ALA A 602 16.09 -22.06 -3.99
C ALA A 602 15.91 -22.98 -5.20
N SER A 603 14.98 -23.93 -5.14
CA SER A 603 14.59 -24.70 -6.32
C SER A 603 14.12 -23.74 -7.43
N PRO A 604 14.29 -24.06 -8.72
CA PRO A 604 13.59 -23.35 -9.78
C PRO A 604 12.07 -23.35 -9.49
N PRO A 605 11.35 -22.23 -9.68
CA PRO A 605 9.90 -22.23 -9.56
C PRO A 605 9.26 -23.08 -10.66
N SER A 606 8.13 -23.72 -10.36
CA SER A 606 7.31 -24.41 -11.36
C SER A 606 6.08 -23.57 -11.70
N GLU A 607 5.34 -23.91 -12.76
CA GLU A 607 4.08 -23.21 -13.10
C GLU A 607 3.07 -23.24 -11.94
N PHE A 608 3.17 -24.22 -11.04
CA PHE A 608 2.16 -24.57 -10.05
C PHE A 608 2.64 -24.55 -8.60
N GLY A 609 3.89 -24.14 -8.34
CA GLY A 609 4.49 -24.17 -7.01
C GLY A 609 5.57 -23.10 -6.82
N LEU A 610 5.57 -22.50 -5.62
CA LEU A 610 6.59 -21.56 -5.19
C LEU A 610 7.91 -22.29 -4.86
N PRO A 611 9.06 -21.63 -5.07
CA PRO A 611 10.36 -22.28 -4.95
C PRO A 611 10.64 -22.69 -3.50
N GLN A 612 11.25 -23.86 -3.31
CA GLN A 612 11.64 -24.34 -1.99
C GLN A 612 13.04 -23.81 -1.66
N TRP A 613 13.13 -23.03 -0.58
CA TRP A 613 14.37 -22.40 -0.13
C TRP A 613 15.15 -23.32 0.81
N SER A 614 16.49 -23.31 0.69
CA SER A 614 17.37 -23.91 1.69
C SER A 614 17.57 -22.97 2.88
N ARG A 615 18.22 -23.49 3.95
CA ARG A 615 18.61 -22.67 5.09
C ARG A 615 19.42 -21.44 4.63
N PHE A 616 19.13 -20.28 5.18
CA PHE A 616 19.95 -19.10 4.97
C PHE A 616 21.29 -19.22 5.71
N ILE A 617 22.35 -18.65 5.14
CA ILE A 617 23.73 -18.73 5.61
C ILE A 617 24.27 -17.30 5.74
N PRO A 618 24.64 -16.81 6.94
CA PRO A 618 25.10 -15.44 7.12
C PRO A 618 26.48 -15.22 6.49
N LEU A 619 26.59 -14.19 5.65
CA LEU A 619 27.82 -13.74 5.00
C LEU A 619 28.39 -12.54 5.77
N VAL A 620 28.69 -12.73 7.06
CA VAL A 620 29.16 -11.67 7.98
C VAL A 620 30.34 -10.87 7.39
N ASP A 621 31.22 -11.55 6.64
CA ASP A 621 32.35 -10.97 5.91
C ASP A 621 31.96 -9.77 5.00
N VAL A 622 30.71 -9.67 4.54
CA VAL A 622 30.18 -8.59 3.66
C VAL A 622 29.83 -7.30 4.42
N THR A 623 29.46 -7.42 5.70
CA THR A 623 28.88 -6.36 6.52
C THR A 623 29.76 -5.94 7.69
N GLN A 624 30.65 -6.83 8.15
CA GLN A 624 31.55 -6.59 9.27
C GLN A 624 32.40 -5.33 9.05
N GLY A 625 32.50 -4.48 10.08
CA GLY A 625 33.25 -3.24 10.04
C GLY A 625 32.62 -2.09 9.24
N LYS A 626 31.45 -2.29 8.61
CA LYS A 626 30.64 -1.20 8.03
C LYS A 626 29.72 -0.58 9.10
N ALA A 627 29.36 0.69 8.94
CA ALA A 627 28.48 1.40 9.86
C ALA A 627 27.09 0.73 9.94
N GLY A 628 26.70 0.24 11.11
CA GLY A 628 25.45 -0.51 11.30
C GLY A 628 25.40 -1.89 10.61
N GLY A 629 26.56 -2.47 10.24
CA GLY A 629 26.63 -3.81 9.66
C GLY A 629 26.96 -4.89 10.69
N ALA A 630 26.43 -6.09 10.50
CA ALA A 630 26.57 -7.22 11.42
C ALA A 630 28.03 -7.65 11.58
N ASN A 631 28.46 -7.78 12.85
CA ASN A 631 29.85 -8.10 13.23
C ASN A 631 30.04 -9.51 13.82
N ILE A 632 28.97 -10.30 13.93
CA ILE A 632 28.96 -11.67 14.45
C ILE A 632 27.96 -12.55 13.67
N THR A 633 28.12 -13.87 13.75
CA THR A 633 27.17 -14.84 13.15
C THR A 633 25.91 -14.98 14.01
N THR A 634 25.07 -13.95 14.06
CA THR A 634 23.85 -13.87 14.90
C THR A 634 22.68 -14.71 14.35
N ALA A 635 22.88 -16.02 14.24
CA ALA A 635 21.79 -16.99 14.20
C ALA A 635 21.56 -17.53 15.63
N ASN A 636 20.55 -16.98 16.31
CA ASN A 636 20.03 -17.46 17.61
C ASN A 636 21.09 -17.78 18.68
N GLY A 637 22.00 -16.83 18.93
CA GLY A 637 22.97 -16.88 20.04
C GLY A 637 23.98 -18.04 20.03
N THR A 638 24.02 -18.84 18.96
CA THR A 638 24.75 -20.10 18.91
C THR A 638 25.90 -20.02 17.90
N VAL A 639 27.14 -20.25 18.36
CA VAL A 639 28.35 -20.09 17.52
C VAL A 639 28.46 -21.23 16.50
N VAL A 640 27.86 -21.04 15.33
CA VAL A 640 28.00 -21.95 14.18
C VAL A 640 29.38 -21.77 13.55
N ARG A 641 30.36 -22.59 13.97
CA ARG A 641 31.65 -22.68 13.28
C ARG A 641 31.43 -23.18 11.84
N ARG A 642 32.05 -22.52 10.85
CA ARG A 642 32.09 -23.00 9.46
C ARG A 642 32.68 -24.42 9.41
N ALA A 643 31.86 -25.41 9.12
CA ALA A 643 32.31 -26.64 8.50
C ALA A 643 32.44 -26.35 6.99
N SER A 644 33.62 -26.60 6.43
CA SER A 644 33.86 -26.42 4.99
C SER A 644 33.08 -27.44 4.18
N LEU A 645 32.07 -26.99 3.44
CA LEU A 645 31.51 -27.75 2.32
C LEU A 645 32.47 -27.59 1.14
N ALA A 646 33.00 -28.72 0.67
CA ALA A 646 33.84 -28.85 -0.51
C ALA A 646 33.10 -29.66 -1.58
#